data_AF-A0A933MFJ3-F1
#
_entry.id   AF-A0A933MFJ3-F1
#
_cell.length_a   1.000
_cell.length_b   1.000
_cell.length_c   1.000
_cell.angle_alpha   90.00
_cell.angle_beta   90.00
_cell.angle_gamma   90.00
#
_symmetry.space_group_name_H-M   'P 1'
#
loop_
_entity.id
_entity.type
_entity.pdbx_description
1 polymer ?
#
loop_
_entity_poly.entity_id
_entity_poly.type
_entity_poly.pdbx_seq_one_letter_code
_entity_poly.pdbx_strand_id
1 'polypeptide(L)'
;MKILEALRSPLIRCAGWPGLDRGWIIANHKLVSFHAAFLTSLISITKDVGTRGEVLRQMFLSWEVLISTVVWYCTWHINIALHEMGHYVTAVKTNNLRPELAEPAMKKLQAPAGERWLWYAEMFLKIPWGAFKGVTKEAGSFHPSVKSQNLAVSAAGPAASLSLCWATLPPGVVLIGLGLFIGPAAGLPERLMEISVYVGRFFFAVGAVAMLDFLIADAGKYAAFKERQQEAAAKKESVRAEGSRGKADFKWSPVQPAELKRKLEVHRLQEVELPDGTVVFAPWEFRNSIMGGRHTEEMGGNLSFQELMFLPFSAKDYIEAQRITNALQSRVIQIIQDSEGLNFVGIGLEGGVVASFSREACDILPEERSLRVAVQAIEECGFVPDRDVVLALDPAASELSKAYREHTGEKDAVGRYLFWRAEDPKVMSTEELVALYKRWVKQYPIVSLEDAFAEDDHEGWKMLMGEMGKDVLIIGDDLVTTKDTNIIRAAEEGLINTALIKANQIGTLSETLLATRAAKDKGLALVVSHRSKSPNEVMEADIGFAVGALGLKCGGGANTERLIKYGRIVELIELAKKGSRITKKLDPELVIADITAHEEPTNAGIPTVGVIVRLENGMKFSGATPLGTSAGEDEAIHLTDSIVEAGPLTRKYPALFKPRGKEQNFAFAKEVNADTISSLKDDELAGLWMRAKRYEGKGCLNAVANVEEILAPRFLGKRLSQLGGLVDVDRALLEAEFELAVKRGKAARDSSPEARIKVMQRKANLGMNAILSMSLAFGRLLAARDGKELPDLLKDLEGRIDRGFLYGVKSPAGVA
;
A
#
# COMPACT_ATOMS: atom_id res chain seq x y z
N MET A 1 23.43 39.92 -16.24
CA MET A 1 21.97 40.08 -16.36
C MET A 1 21.48 39.86 -17.80
N LYS A 2 21.60 40.81 -18.75
CA LYS A 2 20.99 40.69 -20.10
C LYS A 2 21.21 39.36 -20.86
N ILE A 3 22.39 38.73 -20.74
CA ILE A 3 22.65 37.40 -21.34
C ILE A 3 21.85 36.28 -20.63
N LEU A 4 21.65 36.37 -19.31
CA LEU A 4 20.83 35.44 -18.52
C LEU A 4 19.33 35.63 -18.77
N GLU A 5 18.89 36.84 -19.17
CA GLU A 5 17.51 37.08 -19.63
C GLU A 5 17.27 36.44 -21.00
N ALA A 6 18.21 36.58 -21.94
CA ALA A 6 18.14 35.93 -23.24
C ALA A 6 18.06 34.39 -23.13
N LEU A 7 18.89 33.79 -22.27
CA LEU A 7 18.91 32.35 -21.98
C LEU A 7 17.65 31.85 -21.23
N ARG A 8 16.84 32.74 -20.64
CA ARG A 8 15.58 32.41 -19.96
C ARG A 8 14.33 32.72 -20.80
N SER A 9 14.49 33.18 -22.04
CA SER A 9 13.35 33.61 -22.86
C SER A 9 12.45 32.43 -23.29
N PRO A 10 11.11 32.58 -23.26
CA PRO A 10 10.18 31.50 -23.66
C PRO A 10 10.35 31.04 -25.12
N LEU A 11 10.87 31.92 -25.99
CA LEU A 11 11.08 31.66 -27.42
C LEU A 11 11.95 30.41 -27.69
N ILE A 12 12.90 30.09 -26.80
CA ILE A 12 13.75 28.90 -26.92
C ILE A 12 12.95 27.60 -26.71
N ARG A 13 11.87 27.62 -25.92
CA ARG A 13 11.00 26.45 -25.67
C ARG A 13 9.95 26.21 -26.76
N CYS A 14 9.67 27.19 -27.62
CA CYS A 14 8.64 27.07 -28.67
C CYS A 14 9.20 26.62 -30.03
N ALA A 15 10.51 26.66 -30.23
CA ALA A 15 11.15 26.17 -31.45
C ALA A 15 11.33 24.64 -31.39
N GLY A 16 10.33 23.89 -31.86
CA GLY A 16 10.31 22.42 -31.85
C GLY A 16 11.41 21.78 -32.72
N TRP A 17 12.63 21.68 -32.19
CA TRP A 17 13.80 21.04 -32.79
C TRP A 17 14.04 19.67 -32.13
N PRO A 18 13.69 18.53 -32.78
CA PRO A 18 13.65 17.21 -32.13
C PRO A 18 14.98 16.63 -31.61
N GLY A 19 16.10 17.34 -31.78
CA GLY A 19 17.43 16.91 -31.34
C GLY A 19 18.03 17.69 -30.15
N LEU A 20 17.41 18.79 -29.70
CA LEU A 20 18.04 19.66 -28.69
C LEU A 20 17.97 19.11 -27.25
N ASP A 21 16.89 18.43 -26.88
CA ASP A 21 16.60 18.05 -25.49
C ASP A 21 17.54 16.99 -24.88
N ARG A 22 18.33 16.27 -25.70
CA ARG A 22 19.12 15.12 -25.25
C ARG A 22 20.64 15.26 -25.42
N GLY A 23 21.13 16.29 -26.11
CA GLY A 23 22.54 16.41 -26.50
C GLY A 23 23.39 17.41 -25.73
N TRP A 24 22.80 18.46 -25.14
CA TRP A 24 23.55 19.67 -24.78
C TRP A 24 24.08 19.77 -23.34
N ILE A 25 23.48 19.05 -22.37
CA ILE A 25 23.79 19.25 -20.95
C ILE A 25 25.27 18.90 -20.64
N ILE A 26 25.80 17.81 -21.20
CA ILE A 26 27.15 17.30 -20.85
C ILE A 26 28.18 17.42 -21.98
N ALA A 27 27.77 17.81 -23.19
CA ALA A 27 28.67 18.45 -24.17
C ALA A 27 29.39 19.67 -23.54
N ASN A 28 28.72 20.36 -22.62
CA ASN A 28 29.24 21.53 -21.92
C ASN A 28 30.34 21.23 -20.89
N HIS A 29 30.40 20.08 -20.20
CA HIS A 29 31.33 19.96 -19.06
C HIS A 29 32.81 20.11 -19.45
N LYS A 30 33.25 19.49 -20.56
CA LYS A 30 34.61 19.70 -21.08
C LYS A 30 34.79 21.08 -21.71
N LEU A 31 33.77 21.55 -22.43
CA LEU A 31 33.81 22.78 -23.23
C LEU A 31 33.78 24.05 -22.37
N VAL A 32 32.89 24.12 -21.38
CA VAL A 32 32.77 25.22 -20.42
C VAL A 32 33.98 25.25 -19.48
N SER A 33 34.49 24.09 -19.03
CA SER A 33 35.76 24.05 -18.30
C SER A 33 36.92 24.61 -19.13
N PHE A 34 36.96 24.33 -20.44
CA PHE A 34 37.97 24.87 -21.34
C PHE A 34 37.83 26.39 -21.47
N HIS A 35 36.62 26.88 -21.72
CA HIS A 35 36.35 28.33 -21.78
C HIS A 35 36.65 29.03 -20.43
N ALA A 36 36.38 28.40 -19.29
CA ALA A 36 36.70 28.96 -17.97
C ALA A 36 38.21 29.07 -17.76
N ALA A 37 38.99 28.01 -18.07
CA ALA A 37 40.45 28.03 -17.96
C ALA A 37 41.10 28.99 -18.98
N PHE A 38 40.55 29.10 -20.19
CA PHE A 38 41.03 29.98 -21.25
C PHE A 38 40.69 31.45 -21.02
N LEU A 39 39.45 31.78 -20.65
CA LEU A 39 39.07 33.17 -20.35
C LEU A 39 39.75 33.69 -19.08
N THR A 40 40.08 32.81 -18.13
CA THR A 40 40.88 33.20 -16.97
C THR A 40 42.39 33.29 -17.26
N SER A 41 42.93 32.72 -18.33
CA SER A 41 44.36 32.91 -18.68
C SER A 41 44.66 34.32 -19.18
N LEU A 42 43.66 35.02 -19.74
CA LEU A 42 43.71 36.45 -20.04
C LEU A 42 44.08 37.31 -18.82
N ILE A 43 43.83 36.82 -17.61
CA ILE A 43 44.13 37.51 -16.34
C ILE A 43 45.61 37.39 -15.94
N SER A 44 46.35 36.43 -16.52
CA SER A 44 47.78 36.19 -16.26
C SER A 44 48.70 36.66 -17.41
N ILE A 45 48.18 37.43 -18.37
CA ILE A 45 49.00 38.08 -19.41
C ILE A 45 49.88 39.16 -18.75
N THR A 46 51.17 39.20 -19.09
CA THR A 46 52.12 40.17 -18.52
C THR A 46 51.81 41.59 -18.99
N LYS A 47 52.13 42.62 -18.18
CA LYS A 47 51.78 44.02 -18.47
C LYS A 47 52.48 44.60 -19.71
N ASP A 48 53.60 44.03 -20.13
CA ASP A 48 54.49 44.57 -21.17
C ASP A 48 54.14 44.13 -22.61
N VAL A 49 52.90 43.68 -22.85
CA VAL A 49 52.47 43.09 -24.13
C VAL A 49 51.83 44.14 -25.03
N GLY A 50 52.58 44.61 -26.04
CA GLY A 50 52.16 45.71 -26.91
C GLY A 50 51.29 45.32 -28.11
N THR A 51 51.38 44.08 -28.61
CA THR A 51 50.73 43.68 -29.88
C THR A 51 49.85 42.43 -29.75
N ARG A 52 48.88 42.31 -30.67
CA ARG A 52 48.02 41.12 -30.80
C ARG A 52 48.82 39.82 -31.04
N GLY A 53 49.96 39.91 -31.72
CA GLY A 53 50.84 38.76 -31.97
C GLY A 53 51.52 38.25 -30.71
N GLU A 54 51.95 39.16 -29.82
CA GLU A 54 52.55 38.80 -28.53
C GLU A 54 51.52 38.26 -27.55
N VAL A 55 50.29 38.81 -27.53
CA VAL A 55 49.15 38.22 -26.79
C VAL A 55 48.94 36.77 -27.20
N LEU A 56 48.81 36.51 -28.51
CA LEU A 56 48.62 35.15 -29.02
C LEU A 56 49.81 34.24 -28.70
N ARG A 57 51.05 34.76 -28.76
CA ARG A 57 52.26 34.02 -28.39
C ARG A 57 52.28 33.66 -26.90
N GLN A 58 51.85 34.54 -26.01
CA GLN A 58 51.72 34.20 -24.58
C GLN A 58 50.59 33.20 -24.34
N MET A 59 49.42 33.39 -24.96
CA MET A 59 48.26 32.51 -24.77
C MET A 59 48.44 31.09 -25.31
N PHE A 60 49.20 30.91 -26.41
CA PHE A 60 49.30 29.63 -27.12
C PHE A 60 50.71 29.02 -27.20
N LEU A 61 51.77 29.76 -26.82
CA LEU A 61 53.17 29.32 -26.91
C LEU A 61 53.99 29.61 -25.64
N SER A 62 53.33 29.81 -24.48
CA SER A 62 53.99 29.96 -23.18
C SER A 62 53.54 28.91 -22.16
N TRP A 63 54.12 28.96 -20.96
CA TRP A 63 53.77 28.11 -19.82
C TRP A 63 52.29 28.21 -19.41
N GLU A 64 51.60 29.31 -19.79
CA GLU A 64 50.15 29.46 -19.60
C GLU A 64 49.32 28.36 -20.25
N VAL A 65 49.79 27.77 -21.36
CA VAL A 65 49.09 26.64 -22.00
C VAL A 65 49.06 25.44 -21.05
N LEU A 66 50.17 25.15 -20.36
CA LEU A 66 50.28 24.03 -19.43
C LEU A 66 49.46 24.29 -18.15
N ILE A 67 49.59 25.48 -17.56
CA ILE A 67 48.78 25.88 -16.40
C ILE A 67 47.28 25.80 -16.74
N SER A 68 46.86 26.39 -17.86
CA SER A 68 45.46 26.40 -18.27
C SER A 68 44.95 24.99 -18.64
N THR A 69 45.79 24.11 -19.17
CA THR A 69 45.44 22.70 -19.44
C THR A 69 45.24 21.91 -18.14
N VAL A 70 46.08 22.14 -17.11
CA VAL A 70 45.90 21.54 -15.78
C VAL A 70 44.64 22.08 -15.10
N VAL A 71 44.44 23.40 -15.09
CA VAL A 71 43.22 24.05 -14.56
C VAL A 71 41.97 23.51 -15.26
N TRP A 72 41.99 23.40 -16.60
CA TRP A 72 40.91 22.81 -17.39
C TRP A 72 40.60 21.37 -16.97
N TYR A 73 41.62 20.50 -16.95
CA TYR A 73 41.45 19.09 -16.63
C TYR A 73 40.91 18.89 -15.22
N CYS A 74 41.49 19.56 -14.22
CA CYS A 74 41.05 19.49 -12.84
C CYS A 74 39.64 20.08 -12.67
N THR A 75 39.33 21.19 -13.31
CA THR A 75 37.98 21.79 -13.30
C THR A 75 36.93 20.82 -13.85
N TRP A 76 37.20 20.19 -14.99
CA TRP A 76 36.33 19.18 -15.60
C TRP A 76 36.14 17.96 -14.68
N HIS A 77 37.24 17.44 -14.12
CA HIS A 77 37.25 16.25 -13.29
C HIS A 77 36.50 16.46 -11.96
N ILE A 78 36.82 17.54 -11.23
CA ILE A 78 36.23 17.87 -9.92
C ILE A 78 34.70 18.03 -10.02
N ASN A 79 34.21 18.76 -11.03
CA ASN A 79 32.78 19.03 -11.17
C ASN A 79 31.97 17.75 -11.42
N ILE A 80 32.34 16.94 -12.43
CA ILE A 80 31.65 15.68 -12.71
C ILE A 80 31.77 14.70 -11.53
N ALA A 81 32.96 14.61 -10.92
CA ALA A 81 33.17 13.73 -9.78
C ALA A 81 32.21 14.06 -8.63
N LEU A 82 32.13 15.33 -8.21
CA LEU A 82 31.34 15.72 -7.04
C LEU A 82 29.83 15.73 -7.31
N HIS A 83 29.38 16.09 -8.52
CA HIS A 83 27.97 15.99 -8.92
C HIS A 83 27.48 14.53 -8.82
N GLU A 84 28.19 13.61 -9.47
CA GLU A 84 27.81 12.20 -9.53
C GLU A 84 28.04 11.45 -8.21
N MET A 85 29.04 11.87 -7.41
CA MET A 85 29.16 11.43 -6.02
C MET A 85 27.94 11.86 -5.19
N GLY A 86 27.41 13.06 -5.39
CA GLY A 86 26.18 13.53 -4.74
C GLY A 86 24.99 12.63 -5.07
N HIS A 87 24.76 12.35 -6.36
CA HIS A 87 23.76 11.38 -6.82
C HIS A 87 23.95 9.99 -6.22
N TYR A 88 25.14 9.39 -6.36
CA TYR A 88 25.40 8.01 -5.97
C TYR A 88 25.36 7.82 -4.44
N VAL A 89 26.03 8.67 -3.65
CA VAL A 89 26.05 8.53 -2.19
C VAL A 89 24.64 8.70 -1.60
N THR A 90 23.82 9.57 -2.18
CA THR A 90 22.40 9.70 -1.78
C THR A 90 21.62 8.42 -2.11
N ALA A 91 21.82 7.85 -3.31
CA ALA A 91 21.20 6.58 -3.69
C ALA A 91 21.67 5.38 -2.84
N VAL A 92 22.87 5.41 -2.25
CA VAL A 92 23.29 4.43 -1.23
C VAL A 92 22.52 4.63 0.06
N LYS A 93 22.50 5.87 0.58
CA LYS A 93 21.82 6.23 1.85
C LYS A 93 20.35 5.85 1.85
N THR A 94 19.60 6.26 0.83
CA THR A 94 18.17 5.97 0.66
C THR A 94 17.91 4.58 0.06
N ASN A 95 18.92 3.68 0.08
CA ASN A 95 18.88 2.30 -0.44
C ASN A 95 18.23 2.19 -1.84
N ASN A 96 18.38 3.21 -2.69
CA ASN A 96 17.77 3.27 -4.01
C ASN A 96 18.70 2.76 -5.12
N LEU A 97 19.94 2.35 -4.82
CA LEU A 97 20.76 1.59 -5.77
C LEU A 97 20.15 0.21 -6.08
N ARG A 98 20.42 -0.31 -7.29
CA ARG A 98 20.02 -1.67 -7.66
C ARG A 98 20.62 -2.74 -6.72
N PRO A 99 19.95 -3.90 -6.53
CA PRO A 99 20.38 -4.93 -5.57
C PRO A 99 21.83 -5.38 -5.72
N GLU A 100 22.33 -5.56 -6.95
CA GLU A 100 23.70 -5.98 -7.28
C GLU A 100 24.81 -4.94 -6.98
N LEU A 101 24.43 -3.82 -6.36
CA LEU A 101 25.29 -2.70 -5.95
C LEU A 101 25.03 -2.26 -4.50
N ALA A 102 23.80 -2.41 -3.99
CA ALA A 102 23.35 -1.83 -2.73
C ALA A 102 24.16 -2.30 -1.50
N GLU A 103 24.27 -3.61 -1.27
CA GLU A 103 24.98 -4.15 -0.10
C GLU A 103 26.49 -3.81 -0.09
N PRO A 104 27.26 -4.02 -1.19
CA PRO A 104 28.68 -3.62 -1.21
C PRO A 104 28.91 -2.12 -0.98
N ALA A 105 28.03 -1.26 -1.50
CA ALA A 105 28.13 0.18 -1.32
C ALA A 105 27.73 0.62 0.10
N MET A 106 26.68 0.03 0.68
CA MET A 106 26.27 0.30 2.07
C MET A 106 27.39 -0.10 3.04
N LYS A 107 28.02 -1.27 2.84
CA LYS A 107 29.17 -1.71 3.63
C LYS A 107 30.35 -0.75 3.57
N LYS A 108 30.57 -0.06 2.44
CA LYS A 108 31.60 0.99 2.31
C LYS A 108 31.19 2.35 2.89
N LEU A 109 29.90 2.68 2.92
CA LEU A 109 29.37 3.86 3.58
C LEU A 109 29.44 3.75 5.12
N GLN A 110 29.21 2.55 5.66
CA GLN A 110 29.28 2.22 7.09
C GLN A 110 30.72 1.92 7.59
N ALA A 111 31.69 1.79 6.68
CA ALA A 111 33.08 1.46 7.03
C ALA A 111 33.76 2.56 7.88
N PRO A 112 34.83 2.21 8.64
CA PRO A 112 35.64 3.18 9.38
C PRO A 112 36.12 4.34 8.50
N ALA A 113 36.31 5.51 9.11
CA ALA A 113 36.49 6.78 8.39
C ALA A 113 37.59 6.75 7.31
N GLY A 114 38.69 6.01 7.52
CA GLY A 114 39.76 5.84 6.53
C GLY A 114 39.36 5.00 5.31
N GLU A 115 38.68 3.88 5.51
CA GLU A 115 38.17 3.05 4.39
C GLU A 115 37.12 3.79 3.57
N ARG A 116 36.24 4.53 4.26
CA ARG A 116 35.22 5.36 3.60
C ARG A 116 35.86 6.51 2.82
N TRP A 117 36.95 7.09 3.31
CA TRP A 117 37.75 8.08 2.56
C TRP A 117 38.40 7.47 1.32
N LEU A 118 38.98 6.27 1.40
CA LEU A 118 39.54 5.57 0.25
C LEU A 118 38.46 5.27 -0.81
N TRP A 119 37.25 4.92 -0.39
CA TRP A 119 36.11 4.72 -1.28
C TRP A 119 35.65 6.03 -1.96
N TYR A 120 35.55 7.14 -1.23
CA TYR A 120 35.27 8.45 -1.83
C TYR A 120 36.38 8.92 -2.79
N ALA A 121 37.65 8.61 -2.50
CA ALA A 121 38.75 8.87 -3.42
C ALA A 121 38.68 7.98 -4.68
N GLU A 122 38.30 6.71 -4.55
CA GLU A 122 38.04 5.81 -5.67
C GLU A 122 36.88 6.31 -6.55
N MET A 123 35.78 6.74 -5.95
CA MET A 123 34.66 7.37 -6.64
C MET A 123 35.12 8.59 -7.44
N PHE A 124 35.78 9.54 -6.77
CA PHE A 124 36.27 10.77 -7.37
C PHE A 124 37.15 10.50 -8.61
N LEU A 125 38.11 9.59 -8.49
CA LEU A 125 39.03 9.23 -9.57
C LEU A 125 38.35 8.49 -10.73
N LYS A 126 37.42 7.56 -10.45
CA LYS A 126 36.86 6.65 -11.47
C LYS A 126 35.60 7.17 -12.16
N ILE A 127 34.77 7.98 -11.49
CA ILE A 127 33.46 8.37 -12.01
C ILE A 127 33.55 9.20 -13.31
N PRO A 128 34.35 10.27 -13.44
CA PRO A 128 34.42 11.07 -14.69
C PRO A 128 34.84 10.27 -15.94
N TRP A 129 35.49 9.12 -15.75
CA TRP A 129 35.85 8.20 -16.83
C TRP A 129 34.73 7.23 -17.20
N GLY A 130 33.77 6.97 -16.29
CA GLY A 130 32.77 5.91 -16.42
C GLY A 130 33.25 4.55 -15.92
N ALA A 131 34.29 4.53 -15.08
CA ALA A 131 34.98 3.32 -14.62
C ALA A 131 34.57 2.88 -13.20
N PHE A 132 33.54 3.51 -12.61
CA PHE A 132 33.07 3.22 -11.25
C PHE A 132 31.81 2.35 -11.27
N LYS A 133 31.79 1.28 -10.47
CA LYS A 133 30.71 0.28 -10.52
C LYS A 133 29.37 0.89 -10.05
N GLY A 134 28.44 1.06 -10.97
CA GLY A 134 27.09 1.54 -10.69
C GLY A 134 26.84 3.03 -11.01
N VAL A 135 27.77 3.72 -11.67
CA VAL A 135 27.48 4.93 -12.45
C VAL A 135 27.66 4.59 -13.93
N THR A 136 26.57 4.53 -14.69
CA THR A 136 26.65 4.30 -16.15
C THR A 136 27.00 5.59 -16.87
N LYS A 137 27.61 5.45 -18.06
CA LYS A 137 28.05 6.58 -18.89
C LYS A 137 27.58 6.40 -20.33
N GLU A 138 26.53 7.10 -20.72
CA GLU A 138 25.82 6.92 -21.99
C GLU A 138 25.70 8.25 -22.73
N ALA A 139 26.16 8.30 -23.99
CA ALA A 139 26.25 9.52 -24.81
C ALA A 139 27.00 10.72 -24.16
N GLY A 140 27.76 10.47 -23.08
CA GLY A 140 28.42 11.48 -22.26
C GLY A 140 27.72 11.75 -20.93
N SER A 141 26.43 11.43 -20.80
CA SER A 141 25.66 11.54 -19.56
C SER A 141 26.05 10.48 -18.54
N PHE A 142 26.02 10.85 -17.26
CA PHE A 142 26.31 9.97 -16.13
C PHE A 142 25.04 9.77 -15.29
N HIS A 143 24.74 8.53 -14.92
CA HIS A 143 23.56 8.20 -14.13
C HIS A 143 23.86 7.12 -13.07
N PRO A 144 23.39 7.28 -11.81
CA PRO A 144 23.48 6.21 -10.83
C PRO A 144 22.53 5.06 -11.20
N SER A 145 23.00 3.82 -11.04
CA SER A 145 22.22 2.61 -11.30
C SER A 145 21.20 2.37 -10.17
N VAL A 146 20.05 3.04 -10.27
CA VAL A 146 18.97 3.03 -9.28
C VAL A 146 17.84 2.04 -9.58
N LYS A 147 17.07 1.70 -8.53
CA LYS A 147 15.79 0.96 -8.58
C LYS A 147 14.67 1.85 -9.13
N SER A 148 14.55 3.07 -8.61
CA SER A 148 13.42 3.98 -8.89
C SER A 148 13.88 5.43 -9.14
N GLN A 149 13.07 6.20 -9.86
CA GLN A 149 13.29 7.64 -9.97
C GLN A 149 12.88 8.32 -8.66
N ASN A 150 13.83 9.01 -8.03
CA ASN A 150 13.72 9.60 -6.71
C ASN A 150 14.14 11.07 -6.79
N LEU A 151 13.38 11.98 -6.16
CA LEU A 151 13.66 13.42 -6.25
C LEU A 151 14.84 13.85 -5.39
N ALA A 152 15.00 13.36 -4.15
CA ALA A 152 16.18 13.63 -3.32
C ALA A 152 17.47 13.19 -4.03
N VAL A 153 17.50 11.97 -4.57
CA VAL A 153 18.62 11.48 -5.39
C VAL A 153 18.86 12.41 -6.58
N SER A 154 17.80 12.81 -7.30
CA SER A 154 17.91 13.71 -8.46
C SER A 154 18.31 15.15 -8.11
N ALA A 155 18.08 15.60 -6.88
CA ALA A 155 18.45 16.92 -6.39
C ALA A 155 19.88 16.94 -5.81
N ALA A 156 20.42 15.79 -5.39
CA ALA A 156 21.70 15.70 -4.69
C ALA A 156 22.92 16.06 -5.55
N GLY A 157 22.91 15.77 -6.85
CA GLY A 157 23.97 16.17 -7.79
C GLY A 157 24.05 17.70 -7.93
N PRO A 158 22.96 18.38 -8.32
CA PRO A 158 22.87 19.84 -8.28
C PRO A 158 23.19 20.45 -6.90
N ALA A 159 22.79 19.79 -5.80
CA ALA A 159 23.15 20.23 -4.44
C ALA A 159 24.66 20.20 -4.17
N ALA A 160 25.35 19.16 -4.64
CA ALA A 160 26.80 19.04 -4.55
C ALA A 160 27.51 20.12 -5.39
N SER A 161 27.05 20.38 -6.61
CA SER A 161 27.59 21.44 -7.47
C SER A 161 27.32 22.85 -6.92
N LEU A 162 26.15 23.11 -6.33
CA LEU A 162 25.90 24.37 -5.63
C LEU A 162 26.81 24.54 -4.41
N SER A 163 27.09 23.45 -3.68
CA SER A 163 28.01 23.46 -2.54
C SER A 163 29.46 23.69 -2.98
N LEU A 164 29.89 23.06 -4.07
CA LEU A 164 31.19 23.27 -4.72
C LEU A 164 31.34 24.72 -5.20
N CYS A 165 30.30 25.30 -5.82
CA CYS A 165 30.26 26.70 -6.21
C CYS A 165 30.52 27.62 -5.01
N TRP A 166 29.77 27.48 -3.91
CA TRP A 166 29.98 28.28 -2.71
C TRP A 166 31.36 28.09 -2.05
N ALA A 167 31.90 26.87 -2.10
CA ALA A 167 33.23 26.56 -1.57
C ALA A 167 34.39 27.12 -2.43
N THR A 168 34.15 27.52 -3.69
CA THR A 168 35.24 27.82 -4.64
C THR A 168 35.11 29.14 -5.40
N LEU A 169 33.91 29.53 -5.84
CA LEU A 169 33.72 30.77 -6.61
C LEU A 169 34.02 32.04 -5.79
N PRO A 170 33.52 32.22 -4.55
CA PRO A 170 33.85 33.41 -3.75
C PRO A 170 35.35 33.50 -3.39
N PRO A 171 36.03 32.43 -2.90
CA PRO A 171 37.49 32.47 -2.71
C PRO A 171 38.26 32.76 -4.00
N GLY A 172 37.84 32.22 -5.14
CA GLY A 172 38.44 32.50 -6.44
C GLY A 172 38.40 33.98 -6.81
N VAL A 173 37.22 34.61 -6.68
CA VAL A 173 37.05 36.06 -6.92
C VAL A 173 37.89 36.90 -5.96
N VAL A 174 37.92 36.55 -4.67
CA VAL A 174 38.72 37.27 -3.65
C VAL A 174 40.22 37.18 -3.93
N LEU A 175 40.73 36.00 -4.28
CA LEU A 175 42.16 35.79 -4.57
C LEU A 175 42.61 36.48 -5.87
N ILE A 176 41.77 36.47 -6.92
CA ILE A 176 42.00 37.27 -8.13
C ILE A 176 42.01 38.77 -7.78
N GLY A 177 41.04 39.25 -7.00
CA GLY A 177 40.98 40.65 -6.58
C GLY A 177 42.17 41.09 -5.71
N LEU A 178 42.66 40.18 -4.86
CA LEU A 178 43.87 40.37 -4.05
C LEU A 178 45.11 40.52 -4.94
N GLY A 179 45.30 39.63 -5.92
CA GLY A 179 46.47 39.68 -6.80
C GLY A 179 46.46 40.86 -7.78
N LEU A 180 45.30 41.28 -8.28
CA LEU A 180 45.20 42.32 -9.32
C LEU A 180 45.09 43.75 -8.78
N PHE A 181 44.34 43.97 -7.70
CA PHE A 181 43.91 45.32 -7.29
C PHE A 181 44.34 45.68 -5.87
N ILE A 182 44.08 44.80 -4.89
CA ILE A 182 44.34 45.10 -3.48
C ILE A 182 45.84 44.99 -3.17
N GLY A 183 46.50 43.93 -3.66
CA GLY A 183 47.92 43.68 -3.43
C GLY A 183 48.84 44.79 -3.92
N PRO A 184 48.68 45.32 -5.16
CA PRO A 184 49.47 46.45 -5.63
C PRO A 184 49.24 47.73 -4.82
N ALA A 185 48.01 47.97 -4.36
CA ALA A 185 47.68 49.12 -3.51
C ALA A 185 48.19 48.97 -2.07
N ALA A 186 48.36 47.74 -1.58
CA ALA A 186 48.84 47.40 -0.24
C ALA A 186 50.35 47.08 -0.18
N GLY A 187 51.08 47.16 -1.30
CA GLY A 187 52.51 46.87 -1.37
C GLY A 187 52.89 45.40 -1.14
N LEU A 188 52.02 44.45 -1.50
CA LEU A 188 52.31 43.01 -1.33
C LEU A 188 53.44 42.54 -2.26
N PRO A 189 54.22 41.50 -1.87
CA PRO A 189 55.26 40.94 -2.72
C PRO A 189 54.71 40.38 -4.04
N GLU A 190 55.40 40.66 -5.15
CA GLU A 190 54.98 40.30 -6.51
C GLU A 190 54.62 38.81 -6.64
N ARG A 191 55.51 37.90 -6.20
CA ARG A 191 55.26 36.45 -6.19
C ARG A 191 53.99 36.05 -5.42
N LEU A 192 53.64 36.77 -4.36
CA LEU A 192 52.44 36.48 -3.57
C LEU A 192 51.18 36.94 -4.29
N MET A 193 51.27 38.04 -5.05
CA MET A 193 50.20 38.49 -5.95
C MET A 193 50.01 37.53 -7.12
N GLU A 194 51.09 37.08 -7.77
CA GLU A 194 51.06 36.06 -8.83
C GLU A 194 50.41 34.76 -8.35
N ILE A 195 50.88 34.19 -7.23
CA ILE A 195 50.32 32.99 -6.64
C ILE A 195 48.83 33.18 -6.32
N SER A 196 48.44 34.36 -5.80
CA SER A 196 47.02 34.67 -5.55
C SER A 196 46.19 34.68 -6.84
N VAL A 197 46.71 35.21 -7.95
CA VAL A 197 46.03 35.12 -9.26
C VAL A 197 45.93 33.66 -9.73
N TYR A 198 47.00 32.86 -9.71
CA TYR A 198 46.94 31.48 -10.21
C TYR A 198 46.02 30.58 -9.39
N VAL A 199 46.09 30.66 -8.06
CA VAL A 199 45.19 29.92 -7.17
C VAL A 199 43.75 30.44 -7.34
N GLY A 200 43.57 31.76 -7.40
CA GLY A 200 42.27 32.38 -7.64
C GLY A 200 41.62 31.97 -8.97
N ARG A 201 42.39 31.90 -10.06
CA ARG A 201 41.95 31.38 -11.37
C ARG A 201 41.44 29.95 -11.29
N PHE A 202 42.16 29.06 -10.58
CA PHE A 202 41.74 27.68 -10.39
C PHE A 202 40.41 27.59 -9.62
N PHE A 203 40.33 28.25 -8.46
CA PHE A 203 39.11 28.28 -7.65
C PHE A 203 37.91 28.91 -8.39
N PHE A 204 38.15 29.98 -9.15
CA PHE A 204 37.15 30.61 -10.01
C PHE A 204 36.67 29.68 -11.12
N ALA A 205 37.58 28.98 -11.81
CA ALA A 205 37.22 28.06 -12.90
C ALA A 205 36.37 26.88 -12.38
N VAL A 206 36.77 26.26 -11.27
CA VAL A 206 36.00 25.21 -10.58
C VAL A 206 34.60 25.71 -10.23
N GLY A 207 34.50 26.87 -9.55
CA GLY A 207 33.23 27.41 -9.07
C GLY A 207 32.31 27.95 -10.16
N ALA A 208 32.86 28.52 -11.24
CA ALA A 208 32.08 29.00 -12.38
C ALA A 208 31.45 27.85 -13.18
N VAL A 209 32.18 26.73 -13.34
CA VAL A 209 31.60 25.50 -13.91
C VAL A 209 30.55 24.91 -12.97
N ALA A 210 30.81 24.84 -11.67
CA ALA A 210 29.85 24.33 -10.68
C ALA A 210 28.54 25.14 -10.63
N MET A 211 28.63 26.46 -10.79
CA MET A 211 27.48 27.35 -10.92
C MET A 211 26.69 27.11 -12.22
N LEU A 212 27.38 26.96 -13.35
CA LEU A 212 26.72 26.72 -14.65
C LEU A 212 26.11 25.33 -14.74
N ASP A 213 26.76 24.31 -14.17
CA ASP A 213 26.22 22.98 -14.01
C ASP A 213 24.93 23.00 -13.17
N PHE A 214 24.96 23.60 -11.97
CA PHE A 214 23.75 23.80 -11.16
C PHE A 214 22.62 24.50 -11.94
N LEU A 215 22.93 25.51 -12.76
CA LEU A 215 21.94 26.28 -13.53
C LEU A 215 21.44 25.61 -14.82
N ILE A 216 22.10 24.54 -15.30
CA ILE A 216 21.81 23.90 -16.61
C ILE A 216 21.38 22.44 -16.44
N ALA A 217 21.97 21.70 -15.49
CA ALA A 217 21.58 20.33 -15.17
C ALA A 217 20.34 20.25 -14.27
N ASP A 218 20.09 21.26 -13.42
CA ASP A 218 18.85 21.31 -12.65
C ASP A 218 17.67 21.81 -13.50
N ALA A 219 16.82 20.89 -13.95
CA ALA A 219 15.53 21.18 -14.56
C ALA A 219 14.47 21.69 -13.55
N GLY A 220 14.90 22.36 -12.47
CA GLY A 220 14.08 22.78 -11.33
C GLY A 220 13.81 21.68 -10.30
N LYS A 221 14.52 20.55 -10.35
CA LYS A 221 14.37 19.43 -9.40
C LYS A 221 14.88 19.77 -8.00
N TYR A 222 16.01 20.47 -7.89
CA TYR A 222 16.54 20.93 -6.60
C TYR A 222 15.67 22.05 -6.02
N ALA A 223 15.14 22.94 -6.85
CA ALA A 223 14.14 23.93 -6.45
C ALA A 223 12.87 23.25 -5.90
N ALA A 224 12.25 22.35 -6.67
CA ALA A 224 11.04 21.63 -6.27
C ALA A 224 11.26 20.71 -5.04
N PHE A 225 12.47 20.16 -4.86
CA PHE A 225 12.83 19.43 -3.65
C PHE A 225 12.87 20.37 -2.43
N LYS A 226 13.55 21.52 -2.53
CA LYS A 226 13.59 22.51 -1.44
C LYS A 226 12.22 23.08 -1.11
N GLU A 227 11.45 23.45 -2.12
CA GLU A 227 10.08 23.96 -1.98
C GLU A 227 9.20 22.95 -1.23
N ARG A 228 9.24 21.66 -1.62
CA ARG A 228 8.56 20.57 -0.91
C ARG A 228 8.99 20.45 0.55
N GLN A 229 10.29 20.45 0.86
CA GLN A 229 10.74 20.33 2.25
C GLN A 229 10.43 21.60 3.07
N GLN A 230 10.40 22.79 2.44
CA GLN A 230 9.99 24.04 3.07
C GLN A 230 8.49 24.07 3.35
N GLU A 231 7.64 23.60 2.42
CA GLU A 231 6.21 23.39 2.69
C GLU A 231 5.98 22.39 3.82
N ALA A 232 6.64 21.24 3.78
CA ALA A 232 6.52 20.21 4.81
C ALA A 232 6.95 20.72 6.19
N ALA A 233 8.06 21.47 6.25
CA ALA A 233 8.51 22.12 7.47
C ALA A 233 7.52 23.19 7.96
N ALA A 234 7.03 24.08 7.09
CA ALA A 234 6.07 25.12 7.45
C ALA A 234 4.73 24.55 7.93
N LYS A 235 4.23 23.48 7.31
CA LYS A 235 3.03 22.73 7.73
C LYS A 235 3.24 22.08 9.10
N LYS A 236 4.39 21.46 9.32
CA LYS A 236 4.78 20.85 10.60
C LYS A 236 4.98 21.88 11.70
N GLU A 237 5.53 23.05 11.39
CA GLU A 237 5.65 24.18 12.30
C GLU A 237 4.28 24.80 12.63
N SER A 238 3.36 24.91 11.67
CA SER A 238 2.00 25.41 11.94
C SER A 238 1.18 24.44 12.80
N VAL A 239 1.26 23.13 12.52
CA VAL A 239 0.70 22.05 13.37
C VAL A 239 1.21 22.15 14.80
N ARG A 240 2.53 22.32 14.97
CA ARG A 240 3.16 22.48 16.30
C ARG A 240 2.80 23.81 16.97
N ALA A 241 2.67 24.90 16.22
CA ALA A 241 2.21 26.19 16.73
C ALA A 241 0.74 26.15 17.20
N GLU A 242 -0.13 25.45 16.47
CA GLU A 242 -1.53 25.29 16.83
C GLU A 242 -1.70 24.43 18.10
N GLY A 243 -0.95 23.33 18.19
CA GLY A 243 -0.89 22.48 19.39
C GLY A 243 -0.24 23.16 20.60
N SER A 244 0.64 24.16 20.39
CA SER A 244 1.40 24.82 21.47
C SER A 244 0.75 26.10 22.00
N ARG A 245 -0.52 26.02 22.41
CA ARG A 245 -1.11 26.93 23.43
C ARG A 245 -0.48 26.75 24.83
N GLY A 246 0.84 26.48 24.91
CA GLY A 246 1.55 26.22 26.16
C GLY A 246 3.01 25.75 26.03
N LYS A 247 3.95 26.70 25.83
CA LYS A 247 5.42 26.57 25.98
C LYS A 247 6.17 25.74 24.92
N ALA A 248 7.50 25.92 24.91
CA ALA A 248 8.39 25.64 23.78
C ALA A 248 9.20 24.32 23.86
N ASP A 249 9.07 23.54 24.93
CA ASP A 249 9.75 22.25 25.10
C ASP A 249 8.79 21.08 24.85
N PHE A 250 8.61 20.71 23.58
CA PHE A 250 7.65 19.65 23.20
C PHE A 250 8.17 18.25 23.57
N LYS A 251 7.91 17.83 24.81
CA LYS A 251 7.45 16.46 25.04
C LYS A 251 5.99 16.37 24.64
N TRP A 252 5.62 15.29 23.97
CA TRP A 252 4.21 14.98 23.67
C TRP A 252 3.37 15.13 24.93
N SER A 253 2.22 15.82 24.82
CA SER A 253 1.11 15.54 25.72
C SER A 253 0.79 14.04 25.57
N PRO A 254 0.58 13.28 26.67
CA PRO A 254 0.19 11.89 26.52
C PRO A 254 -1.11 11.81 25.72
N VAL A 255 -1.10 10.97 24.68
CA VAL A 255 -2.31 10.61 23.93
C VAL A 255 -3.37 10.13 24.93
N GLN A 256 -4.63 10.49 24.71
CA GLN A 256 -5.77 10.07 25.53
C GLN A 256 -6.66 9.10 24.73
N PRO A 257 -6.32 7.79 24.66
CA PRO A 257 -6.91 6.89 23.68
C PRO A 257 -8.41 6.70 23.92
N ALA A 258 -8.83 6.56 25.18
CA ALA A 258 -10.25 6.55 25.56
C ALA A 258 -11.04 7.78 25.07
N GLU A 259 -10.43 8.97 24.93
CA GLU A 259 -11.10 10.10 24.27
C GLU A 259 -11.18 9.93 22.75
N LEU A 260 -10.14 9.39 22.11
CA LEU A 260 -10.16 9.11 20.67
C LEU A 260 -11.19 8.03 20.30
N LYS A 261 -11.25 6.95 21.09
CA LYS A 261 -12.28 5.90 21.00
C LYS A 261 -13.69 6.48 21.20
N ARG A 262 -13.88 7.30 22.25
CA ARG A 262 -15.16 8.00 22.48
C ARG A 262 -15.53 8.93 21.31
N LYS A 263 -14.58 9.66 20.72
CA LYS A 263 -14.82 10.50 19.54
C LYS A 263 -15.25 9.65 18.34
N LEU A 264 -14.57 8.54 18.07
CA LEU A 264 -14.91 7.59 17.01
C LEU A 264 -16.32 7.03 17.19
N GLU A 265 -16.69 6.64 18.42
CA GLU A 265 -17.99 6.06 18.78
C GLU A 265 -19.15 7.05 18.77
N VAL A 266 -18.92 8.30 19.19
CA VAL A 266 -19.94 9.36 19.31
C VAL A 266 -20.12 10.17 18.03
N HIS A 267 -19.05 10.43 17.27
CA HIS A 267 -19.11 11.18 16.01
C HIS A 267 -19.10 10.25 14.80
N ARG A 268 -19.59 10.74 13.66
CA ARG A 268 -19.50 10.06 12.36
C ARG A 268 -18.84 11.00 11.35
N LEU A 269 -18.25 10.41 10.31
CA LEU A 269 -17.57 11.14 9.25
C LEU A 269 -18.55 12.04 8.49
N GLN A 270 -19.76 11.54 8.24
CA GLN A 270 -20.85 12.32 7.65
C GLN A 270 -22.20 11.73 8.06
N GLU A 271 -23.19 12.60 8.29
CA GLU A 271 -24.55 12.23 8.70
C GLU A 271 -25.57 12.85 7.73
N VAL A 272 -26.68 12.15 7.50
CA VAL A 272 -27.81 12.64 6.69
C VAL A 272 -29.11 12.20 7.34
N GLU A 273 -29.97 13.15 7.71
CA GLU A 273 -31.35 12.88 8.14
C GLU A 273 -32.23 12.65 6.89
N LEU A 274 -32.95 11.53 6.85
CA LEU A 274 -33.88 11.19 5.78
C LEU A 274 -35.26 11.83 6.00
N PRO A 275 -36.11 11.96 4.96
CA PRO A 275 -37.45 12.54 5.09
C PRO A 275 -38.43 11.83 6.05
N ASP A 276 -38.08 10.66 6.57
CA ASP A 276 -38.83 9.92 7.60
C ASP A 276 -38.28 10.14 9.02
N GLY A 277 -37.26 10.99 9.19
CA GLY A 277 -36.58 11.26 10.46
C GLY A 277 -35.47 10.26 10.80
N THR A 278 -35.20 9.25 9.95
CA THR A 278 -34.11 8.30 10.19
C THR A 278 -32.78 8.87 9.74
N VAL A 279 -31.78 8.91 10.62
CA VAL A 279 -30.41 9.29 10.23
C VAL A 279 -29.70 8.11 9.57
N VAL A 280 -28.91 8.39 8.53
CA VAL A 280 -27.93 7.46 7.94
C VAL A 280 -26.54 8.07 8.02
N PHE A 281 -25.53 7.20 8.16
CA PHE A 281 -24.16 7.58 8.49
C PHE A 281 -23.18 7.04 7.44
N ALA A 282 -22.17 7.85 7.11
CA ALA A 282 -21.00 7.38 6.40
C ALA A 282 -20.01 6.78 7.43
N PRO A 283 -19.57 5.51 7.28
CA PRO A 283 -18.62 4.89 8.20
C PRO A 283 -17.25 5.60 8.19
N TRP A 284 -16.42 5.37 9.20
CA TRP A 284 -15.04 5.87 9.19
C TRP A 284 -14.17 5.09 8.18
N GLU A 285 -13.32 5.76 7.41
CA GLU A 285 -12.37 5.09 6.49
C GLU A 285 -11.21 4.46 7.27
N PHE A 286 -11.13 3.12 7.28
CA PHE A 286 -9.99 2.37 7.81
C PHE A 286 -9.00 2.13 6.66
N ARG A 287 -8.11 3.11 6.42
CA ARG A 287 -7.32 3.17 5.18
C ARG A 287 -5.95 2.49 5.29
N ASN A 288 -5.87 1.22 4.90
CA ASN A 288 -4.61 0.48 4.73
C ASN A 288 -3.60 1.31 3.89
N SER A 289 -2.53 1.77 4.54
CA SER A 289 -1.62 2.77 3.98
C SER A 289 -0.15 2.33 4.01
N ILE A 290 0.24 1.47 4.96
CA ILE A 290 1.53 0.76 4.96
C ILE A 290 1.23 -0.73 5.22
N MET A 291 1.80 -1.61 4.40
CA MET A 291 1.56 -3.06 4.41
C MET A 291 2.79 -3.86 4.82
N GLY A 292 2.56 -4.97 5.52
CA GLY A 292 3.56 -5.95 5.94
C GLY A 292 3.04 -7.39 5.84
N GLY A 293 3.28 -8.19 6.88
CA GLY A 293 2.79 -9.56 7.04
C GLY A 293 3.02 -10.50 5.85
N ARG A 294 2.20 -11.55 5.76
CA ARG A 294 2.17 -12.48 4.62
C ARG A 294 1.83 -11.77 3.31
N HIS A 295 1.00 -10.71 3.35
CA HIS A 295 0.55 -9.94 2.19
C HIS A 295 1.67 -9.29 1.36
N THR A 296 2.91 -9.25 1.85
CA THR A 296 4.04 -8.61 1.17
C THR A 296 5.32 -9.46 1.14
N GLU A 297 5.25 -10.77 1.44
CA GLU A 297 6.41 -11.67 1.44
C GLU A 297 7.12 -11.72 0.07
N GLU A 298 6.37 -11.95 -1.01
CA GLU A 298 6.91 -11.98 -2.38
C GLU A 298 7.47 -10.64 -2.88
N MET A 299 7.15 -9.53 -2.19
CA MET A 299 7.60 -8.19 -2.56
C MET A 299 8.87 -7.75 -1.83
N GLY A 300 9.21 -8.36 -0.68
CA GLY A 300 10.43 -8.01 0.08
C GLY A 300 10.29 -6.82 1.05
N GLY A 301 9.11 -6.59 1.62
CA GLY A 301 8.97 -5.79 2.85
C GLY A 301 9.60 -6.49 4.08
N ASN A 302 9.76 -5.77 5.19
CA ASN A 302 10.33 -6.32 6.44
C ASN A 302 9.43 -6.17 7.70
N LEU A 303 8.21 -5.64 7.56
CA LEU A 303 7.23 -5.57 8.65
C LEU A 303 6.53 -6.93 8.81
N SER A 304 6.47 -7.46 10.03
CA SER A 304 5.73 -8.69 10.37
C SER A 304 4.24 -8.43 10.60
N PHE A 305 3.86 -7.28 11.17
CA PHE A 305 2.46 -6.86 11.23
C PHE A 305 1.90 -6.59 9.83
N GLN A 306 0.59 -6.82 9.61
CA GLN A 306 -0.01 -6.89 8.27
C GLN A 306 -0.45 -5.53 7.72
N GLU A 307 -1.14 -4.70 8.50
CA GLU A 307 -1.55 -3.36 8.06
C GLU A 307 -1.33 -2.27 9.12
N LEU A 308 -0.94 -1.09 8.64
CA LEU A 308 -1.03 0.18 9.35
C LEU A 308 -1.93 1.12 8.54
N MET A 309 -2.97 1.62 9.19
CA MET A 309 -4.06 2.36 8.57
C MET A 309 -4.12 3.81 9.06
N PHE A 310 -4.50 4.74 8.17
CA PHE A 310 -4.89 6.11 8.54
C PHE A 310 -6.42 6.24 8.65
N LEU A 311 -6.90 6.91 9.70
CA LEU A 311 -8.30 7.28 9.90
C LEU A 311 -8.40 8.82 9.98
N PRO A 312 -9.02 9.51 9.00
CA PRO A 312 -9.05 10.98 8.91
C PRO A 312 -10.21 11.59 9.72
N PHE A 313 -10.01 11.82 11.01
CA PHE A 313 -11.03 12.36 11.94
C PHE A 313 -11.50 13.79 11.60
N SER A 314 -10.67 14.59 10.94
CA SER A 314 -11.02 15.97 10.52
C SER A 314 -11.80 16.08 9.20
N ALA A 315 -12.08 14.96 8.52
CA ALA A 315 -12.80 14.98 7.24
C ALA A 315 -14.31 15.23 7.44
N LYS A 316 -14.86 16.24 6.74
CA LYS A 316 -16.31 16.56 6.77
C LYS A 316 -17.18 15.67 5.86
N ASP A 317 -16.53 14.98 4.93
CA ASP A 317 -17.15 14.15 3.89
C ASP A 317 -16.12 13.14 3.33
N TYR A 318 -16.61 12.10 2.66
CA TYR A 318 -15.75 11.06 2.08
C TYR A 318 -14.76 11.62 1.04
N ILE A 319 -15.11 12.65 0.28
CA ILE A 319 -14.22 13.21 -0.75
C ILE A 319 -13.01 13.89 -0.09
N GLU A 320 -13.20 14.51 1.06
CA GLU A 320 -12.12 15.02 1.91
C GLU A 320 -11.31 13.90 2.57
N ALA A 321 -11.96 12.85 3.07
CA ALA A 321 -11.28 11.67 3.61
C ALA A 321 -10.37 10.99 2.57
N GLN A 322 -10.83 10.82 1.32
CA GLN A 322 -10.00 10.38 0.19
C GLN A 322 -8.82 11.33 -0.06
N ARG A 323 -9.01 12.66 0.00
CA ARG A 323 -7.92 13.63 -0.25
C ARG A 323 -6.86 13.59 0.84
N ILE A 324 -7.27 13.53 2.10
CA ILE A 324 -6.37 13.44 3.26
C ILE A 324 -5.55 12.15 3.18
N THR A 325 -6.21 10.99 3.03
CA THR A 325 -5.52 9.70 3.01
C THR A 325 -4.58 9.53 1.80
N ASN A 326 -4.96 9.98 0.60
CA ASN A 326 -4.07 9.97 -0.57
C ASN A 326 -2.87 10.93 -0.42
N ALA A 327 -3.05 12.08 0.23
CA ALA A 327 -1.94 13.00 0.53
C ALA A 327 -0.96 12.38 1.54
N LEU A 328 -1.48 11.76 2.61
CA LEU A 328 -0.67 11.05 3.60
C LEU A 328 0.10 9.88 2.98
N GLN A 329 -0.56 9.02 2.19
CA GLN A 329 0.09 7.90 1.50
C GLN A 329 1.19 8.41 0.55
N SER A 330 0.92 9.49 -0.19
CA SER A 330 1.91 10.13 -1.06
C SER A 330 3.11 10.70 -0.27
N ARG A 331 2.89 11.26 0.92
CA ARG A 331 3.97 11.78 1.77
C ARG A 331 4.76 10.66 2.45
N VAL A 332 4.11 9.57 2.86
CA VAL A 332 4.79 8.35 3.36
C VAL A 332 5.78 7.81 2.32
N ILE A 333 5.39 7.70 1.04
CA ILE A 333 6.29 7.27 -0.05
C ILE A 333 7.49 8.23 -0.16
N GLN A 334 7.26 9.54 -0.09
CA GLN A 334 8.34 10.54 -0.15
C GLN A 334 9.28 10.44 1.05
N ILE A 335 8.77 10.32 2.28
CA ILE A 335 9.60 10.16 3.49
C ILE A 335 10.46 8.89 3.38
N ILE A 336 9.89 7.78 2.92
CA ILE A 336 10.60 6.52 2.68
C ILE A 336 11.68 6.66 1.60
N GLN A 337 11.43 7.45 0.55
CA GLN A 337 12.40 7.71 -0.52
C GLN A 337 13.48 8.74 -0.14
N ASP A 338 13.18 9.70 0.74
CA ASP A 338 14.08 10.79 1.12
C ASP A 338 14.98 10.40 2.33
N SER A 339 14.64 9.33 3.08
CA SER A 339 15.30 8.94 4.34
C SER A 339 16.37 7.86 4.21
N GLU A 340 17.35 7.87 5.11
CA GLU A 340 18.36 6.81 5.25
C GLU A 340 17.81 5.61 6.04
N GLY A 341 18.17 4.38 5.61
CA GLY A 341 17.68 3.14 6.23
C GLY A 341 16.24 2.75 5.86
N LEU A 342 15.56 3.51 5.01
CA LEU A 342 14.25 3.16 4.46
C LEU A 342 14.38 2.80 2.97
N ASN A 343 13.51 1.93 2.47
CA ASN A 343 13.46 1.55 1.04
C ASN A 343 12.01 1.30 0.60
N PHE A 344 11.53 2.09 -0.35
CA PHE A 344 10.25 1.87 -1.01
C PHE A 344 10.35 0.67 -1.96
N VAL A 345 9.43 -0.29 -1.81
CA VAL A 345 9.36 -1.50 -2.65
C VAL A 345 8.30 -1.31 -3.74
N GLY A 346 7.11 -0.83 -3.36
CA GLY A 346 5.98 -0.72 -4.28
C GLY A 346 4.66 -0.48 -3.56
N ILE A 347 3.57 -0.86 -4.23
CA ILE A 347 2.21 -0.86 -3.69
C ILE A 347 1.72 -2.31 -3.63
N GLY A 348 1.16 -2.72 -2.50
CA GLY A 348 0.70 -4.09 -2.27
C GLY A 348 -0.68 -4.37 -2.90
N LEU A 349 -1.12 -5.64 -2.83
CA LEU A 349 -2.38 -6.10 -3.45
C LEU A 349 -3.63 -5.35 -2.97
N GLU A 350 -3.60 -4.76 -1.78
CA GLU A 350 -4.71 -4.00 -1.18
C GLU A 350 -4.56 -2.47 -1.35
N GLY A 351 -3.51 -2.00 -2.03
CA GLY A 351 -3.29 -0.60 -2.37
C GLY A 351 -2.49 0.22 -1.35
N GLY A 352 -1.98 -0.38 -0.28
CA GLY A 352 -1.08 0.26 0.70
C GLY A 352 0.40 0.22 0.29
N VAL A 353 1.26 1.00 0.94
CA VAL A 353 2.70 1.09 0.65
C VAL A 353 3.45 -0.14 1.17
N VAL A 354 4.23 -0.78 0.31
CA VAL A 354 5.22 -1.79 0.71
C VAL A 354 6.60 -1.14 0.81
N ALA A 355 7.29 -1.35 1.92
CA ALA A 355 8.64 -0.86 2.16
C ALA A 355 9.39 -1.75 3.15
N SER A 356 10.71 -1.58 3.21
CA SER A 356 11.53 -2.05 4.33
C SER A 356 12.02 -0.89 5.18
N PHE A 357 11.99 -1.09 6.50
CA PHE A 357 12.32 -0.13 7.53
C PHE A 357 13.43 -0.70 8.41
N SER A 358 14.68 -0.27 8.22
CA SER A 358 15.76 -0.62 9.16
C SER A 358 15.55 0.14 10.48
N ARG A 359 15.88 -0.52 11.60
CA ARG A 359 15.69 0.02 12.95
C ARG A 359 16.69 1.12 13.29
N GLU A 360 16.24 2.16 14.00
CA GLU A 360 17.11 3.05 14.75
C GLU A 360 17.43 2.46 16.14
N ALA A 361 18.44 2.98 16.84
CA ALA A 361 18.87 2.46 18.14
C ALA A 361 17.81 2.58 19.28
N CYS A 362 16.70 3.27 19.03
CA CYS A 362 15.54 3.34 19.94
C CYS A 362 14.44 2.32 19.63
N ASP A 363 14.54 1.56 18.52
CA ASP A 363 13.48 0.68 18.04
C ASP A 363 13.66 -0.78 18.52
N ILE A 364 12.62 -1.31 19.15
CA ILE A 364 12.52 -2.76 19.40
C ILE A 364 12.22 -3.50 18.09
N LEU A 365 11.43 -2.89 17.19
CA LEU A 365 10.92 -3.51 15.97
C LEU A 365 10.85 -2.54 14.77
N PRO A 366 10.98 -3.02 13.51
CA PRO A 366 10.74 -2.23 12.29
C PRO A 366 9.41 -1.46 12.28
N GLU A 367 8.37 -2.03 12.89
CA GLU A 367 7.03 -1.44 13.05
C GLU A 367 7.04 -0.11 13.83
N GLU A 368 7.97 0.11 14.76
CA GLU A 368 8.09 1.40 15.46
C GLU A 368 8.59 2.50 14.51
N ARG A 369 9.41 2.11 13.51
CA ARG A 369 9.91 3.02 12.48
C ARG A 369 8.80 3.37 11.48
N SER A 370 7.94 2.43 11.09
CA SER A 370 6.78 2.74 10.24
C SER A 370 5.72 3.59 10.95
N LEU A 371 5.49 3.36 12.26
CA LEU A 371 4.67 4.24 13.11
C LEU A 371 5.21 5.69 13.15
N ARG A 372 6.52 5.89 13.32
CA ARG A 372 7.12 7.24 13.26
C ARG A 372 6.98 7.88 11.88
N VAL A 373 7.17 7.13 10.79
CA VAL A 373 6.97 7.63 9.42
C VAL A 373 5.51 8.02 9.17
N ALA A 374 4.55 7.26 9.70
CA ALA A 374 3.12 7.58 9.59
C ALA A 374 2.77 8.89 10.33
N VAL A 375 3.25 9.06 11.57
CA VAL A 375 3.04 10.31 12.34
C VAL A 375 3.77 11.51 11.70
N GLN A 376 4.98 11.29 11.16
CA GLN A 376 5.70 12.32 10.41
C GLN A 376 4.93 12.77 9.17
N ALA A 377 4.31 11.84 8.43
CA ALA A 377 3.47 12.18 7.28
C ALA A 377 2.24 13.01 7.67
N ILE A 378 1.63 12.73 8.83
CA ILE A 378 0.51 13.52 9.39
C ILE A 378 0.96 14.97 9.65
N GLU A 379 2.05 15.17 10.40
CA GLU A 379 2.60 16.51 10.67
C GLU A 379 2.93 17.28 9.37
N GLU A 380 3.60 16.63 8.42
CA GLU A 380 4.14 17.28 7.21
C GLU A 380 3.08 17.51 6.12
N CYS A 381 1.95 16.82 6.19
CA CYS A 381 0.74 17.16 5.43
C CYS A 381 -0.02 18.35 6.03
N GLY A 382 0.27 18.77 7.26
CA GLY A 382 -0.38 19.89 7.95
C GLY A 382 -1.55 19.50 8.85
N PHE A 383 -1.57 18.25 9.33
CA PHE A 383 -2.59 17.73 10.24
C PHE A 383 -2.00 17.48 11.63
N VAL A 384 -2.80 17.67 12.69
CA VAL A 384 -2.43 17.31 14.06
C VAL A 384 -2.69 15.81 14.30
N PRO A 385 -1.67 14.98 14.59
CA PRO A 385 -1.87 13.61 15.04
C PRO A 385 -2.61 13.62 16.38
N ASP A 386 -3.54 12.67 16.58
CA ASP A 386 -4.50 12.61 17.72
C ASP A 386 -5.75 13.49 17.62
N ARG A 387 -5.75 14.51 16.74
CA ARG A 387 -6.93 15.36 16.50
C ARG A 387 -7.53 15.15 15.11
N ASP A 388 -6.70 15.29 14.08
CA ASP A 388 -7.14 15.41 12.69
C ASP A 388 -7.02 14.08 11.93
N VAL A 389 -6.02 13.28 12.31
CA VAL A 389 -5.75 11.94 11.79
C VAL A 389 -5.26 11.05 12.94
N VAL A 390 -5.78 9.82 12.98
CA VAL A 390 -5.37 8.78 13.92
C VAL A 390 -4.98 7.50 13.16
N LEU A 391 -4.45 6.52 13.89
CA LEU A 391 -3.95 5.24 13.35
C LEU A 391 -4.80 4.06 13.82
N ALA A 392 -4.90 3.04 12.96
CA ALA A 392 -5.36 1.71 13.34
C ALA A 392 -4.32 0.67 12.86
N LEU A 393 -4.19 -0.43 13.60
CA LEU A 393 -3.25 -1.52 13.28
C LEU A 393 -3.99 -2.85 13.13
N ASP A 394 -3.55 -3.62 12.14
CA ASP A 394 -3.83 -5.06 11.99
C ASP A 394 -2.50 -5.82 12.09
N PRO A 395 -2.11 -6.27 13.30
CA PRO A 395 -1.03 -7.22 13.51
C PRO A 395 -1.15 -8.55 12.78
N ALA A 396 -2.38 -9.05 12.51
CA ALA A 396 -2.66 -10.42 12.08
C ALA A 396 -1.87 -11.48 12.90
N ALA A 397 -1.94 -11.39 14.24
CA ALA A 397 -1.02 -12.10 15.13
C ALA A 397 -1.09 -13.64 15.04
N SER A 398 -2.18 -14.19 14.50
CA SER A 398 -2.26 -15.60 14.06
C SER A 398 -1.08 -16.00 13.16
N GLU A 399 -0.62 -15.13 12.25
CA GLU A 399 0.53 -15.39 11.38
C GLU A 399 1.86 -15.31 12.11
N LEU A 400 2.02 -14.42 13.10
CA LEU A 400 3.20 -14.38 13.96
C LEU A 400 3.31 -15.65 14.83
N SER A 401 2.18 -16.23 15.26
CA SER A 401 2.16 -17.51 15.98
C SER A 401 2.40 -18.70 15.06
N LYS A 402 1.82 -18.72 13.85
CA LYS A 402 2.12 -19.73 12.82
C LYS A 402 3.62 -19.71 12.48
N ALA A 403 4.21 -18.53 12.27
CA ALA A 403 5.65 -18.38 12.02
C ALA A 403 6.51 -18.92 13.18
N TYR A 404 6.10 -18.71 14.45
CA TYR A 404 6.78 -19.33 15.60
C TYR A 404 6.72 -20.87 15.55
N ARG A 405 5.53 -21.43 15.32
CA ARG A 405 5.30 -22.90 15.24
C ARG A 405 6.06 -23.52 14.06
N GLU A 406 6.13 -22.82 12.93
CA GLU A 406 6.91 -23.21 11.74
C GLU A 406 8.43 -23.17 11.98
N HIS A 407 8.92 -22.17 12.71
CA HIS A 407 10.36 -21.98 12.97
C HIS A 407 10.91 -22.91 14.06
N THR A 408 10.14 -23.18 15.11
CA THR A 408 10.56 -24.01 16.26
C THR A 408 10.16 -25.48 16.12
N GLY A 409 9.10 -25.79 15.38
CA GLY A 409 8.46 -27.10 15.36
C GLY A 409 7.49 -27.35 16.53
N GLU A 410 7.33 -26.40 17.47
CA GLU A 410 6.43 -26.49 18.62
C GLU A 410 4.97 -26.25 18.20
N LYS A 411 4.36 -27.22 17.52
CA LYS A 411 3.03 -27.09 16.89
C LYS A 411 1.91 -26.65 17.85
N ASP A 412 1.98 -27.07 19.10
CA ASP A 412 0.96 -26.83 20.12
C ASP A 412 1.24 -25.56 20.97
N ALA A 413 2.23 -24.73 20.57
CA ALA A 413 2.61 -23.51 21.29
C ALA A 413 1.61 -22.36 21.08
N VAL A 414 0.88 -22.02 22.13
CA VAL A 414 0.01 -20.83 22.23
C VAL A 414 0.76 -19.70 22.95
N GLY A 415 0.41 -18.44 22.68
CA GLY A 415 0.98 -17.27 23.37
C GLY A 415 2.44 -16.95 23.02
N ARG A 416 2.88 -17.35 21.81
CA ARG A 416 4.23 -17.12 21.28
C ARG A 416 4.16 -16.52 19.89
N TYR A 417 4.86 -15.40 19.70
CA TYR A 417 4.76 -14.58 18.48
C TYR A 417 6.15 -14.29 17.94
N LEU A 418 6.46 -14.76 16.73
CA LEU A 418 7.74 -14.51 16.06
C LEU A 418 7.60 -13.37 15.05
N PHE A 419 8.41 -12.32 15.19
CA PHE A 419 8.55 -11.25 14.22
C PHE A 419 9.52 -11.67 13.10
N TRP A 420 9.08 -12.65 12.28
CA TRP A 420 9.93 -13.39 11.33
C TRP A 420 10.55 -12.57 10.20
N ARG A 421 10.10 -11.33 9.99
CA ARG A 421 10.49 -10.47 8.86
C ARG A 421 11.47 -9.37 9.23
N ALA A 422 11.71 -9.16 10.53
CA ALA A 422 12.73 -8.23 11.00
C ALA A 422 14.15 -8.72 10.63
N GLU A 423 15.08 -7.78 10.47
CA GLU A 423 16.52 -8.06 10.24
C GLU A 423 17.17 -8.86 11.39
N ASP A 424 16.51 -8.84 12.57
CA ASP A 424 16.88 -9.47 13.82
C ASP A 424 15.58 -10.08 14.40
N PRO A 425 15.21 -11.32 14.00
CA PRO A 425 13.90 -11.90 14.31
C PRO A 425 13.70 -12.11 15.81
N LYS A 426 12.71 -11.41 16.39
CA LYS A 426 12.39 -11.48 17.82
C LYS A 426 11.16 -12.36 18.09
N VAL A 427 11.25 -13.23 19.09
CA VAL A 427 10.07 -13.85 19.73
C VAL A 427 9.58 -12.95 20.87
N MET A 428 8.27 -12.84 21.03
CA MET A 428 7.60 -12.26 22.20
C MET A 428 6.60 -13.26 22.81
N SER A 429 6.41 -13.21 24.13
CA SER A 429 5.24 -13.80 24.78
C SER A 429 4.01 -12.90 24.67
N THR A 430 2.84 -13.43 25.04
CA THR A 430 1.59 -12.68 25.20
C THR A 430 1.75 -11.43 26.06
N GLU A 431 2.43 -11.52 27.22
CA GLU A 431 2.65 -10.39 28.13
C GLU A 431 3.58 -9.33 27.54
N GLU A 432 4.65 -9.74 26.86
CA GLU A 432 5.54 -8.83 26.14
C GLU A 432 4.80 -8.07 25.02
N LEU A 433 3.87 -8.76 24.34
CA LEU A 433 3.07 -8.20 23.25
C LEU A 433 1.96 -7.25 23.77
N VAL A 434 1.30 -7.56 24.89
CA VAL A 434 0.43 -6.59 25.60
C VAL A 434 1.24 -5.36 26.03
N ALA A 435 2.45 -5.54 26.57
CA ALA A 435 3.33 -4.45 26.96
C ALA A 435 3.83 -3.62 25.76
N LEU A 436 4.00 -4.23 24.59
CA LEU A 436 4.29 -3.56 23.32
C LEU A 436 3.15 -2.63 22.91
N TYR A 437 1.93 -3.18 22.77
CA TYR A 437 0.75 -2.39 22.41
C TYR A 437 0.47 -1.27 23.42
N LYS A 438 0.59 -1.55 24.73
CA LYS A 438 0.39 -0.58 25.82
C LYS A 438 1.46 0.52 25.87
N ARG A 439 2.64 0.31 25.28
CA ARG A 439 3.61 1.38 24.99
C ARG A 439 3.16 2.20 23.79
N TRP A 440 2.80 1.56 22.67
CA TRP A 440 2.49 2.24 21.42
C TRP A 440 1.23 3.10 21.50
N VAL A 441 0.16 2.58 22.08
CA VAL A 441 -1.12 3.29 22.28
C VAL A 441 -0.96 4.57 23.14
N LYS A 442 0.13 4.69 23.92
CA LYS A 442 0.47 5.89 24.71
C LYS A 442 1.44 6.85 24.02
N GLN A 443 2.08 6.43 22.92
CA GLN A 443 3.12 7.17 22.20
C GLN A 443 2.66 7.63 20.81
N TYR A 444 1.71 6.92 20.22
CA TYR A 444 1.16 7.15 18.89
C TYR A 444 -0.37 7.20 18.99
N PRO A 445 -1.07 7.93 18.10
CA PRO A 445 -2.52 8.07 18.15
C PRO A 445 -3.23 6.82 17.61
N ILE A 446 -3.01 5.66 18.22
CA ILE A 446 -3.62 4.38 17.83
C ILE A 446 -4.98 4.25 18.53
N VAL A 447 -6.05 4.06 17.73
CA VAL A 447 -7.42 3.92 18.24
C VAL A 447 -7.99 2.52 18.09
N SER A 448 -7.29 1.61 17.40
CA SER A 448 -7.77 0.28 17.08
C SER A 448 -6.64 -0.73 16.92
N LEU A 449 -6.86 -1.93 17.44
CA LEU A 449 -6.04 -3.13 17.24
C LEU A 449 -6.95 -4.26 16.73
N GLU A 450 -6.64 -4.83 15.57
CA GLU A 450 -7.36 -5.93 14.92
C GLU A 450 -6.51 -7.20 14.95
N ASP A 451 -7.04 -8.34 15.40
CA ASP A 451 -6.31 -9.61 15.55
C ASP A 451 -4.93 -9.47 16.20
N ALA A 452 -4.96 -8.81 17.37
CA ALA A 452 -3.79 -8.49 18.20
C ALA A 452 -3.12 -9.73 18.83
N PHE A 453 -3.84 -10.84 18.94
CA PHE A 453 -3.40 -12.15 19.42
C PHE A 453 -3.93 -13.24 18.48
N ALA A 454 -3.33 -14.43 18.50
CA ALA A 454 -3.77 -15.54 17.66
C ALA A 454 -5.20 -15.99 18.00
N GLU A 455 -5.87 -16.63 17.04
CA GLU A 455 -7.22 -17.20 17.20
C GLU A 455 -7.36 -18.18 18.40
N ASP A 456 -6.25 -18.79 18.85
CA ASP A 456 -6.20 -19.72 19.98
C ASP A 456 -5.68 -19.13 21.32
N ASP A 457 -5.17 -17.88 21.34
CA ASP A 457 -4.65 -17.21 22.55
C ASP A 457 -5.75 -16.41 23.28
N HIS A 458 -6.80 -17.11 23.73
CA HIS A 458 -7.94 -16.50 24.46
C HIS A 458 -7.50 -15.69 25.69
N GLU A 459 -6.40 -16.07 26.37
CA GLU A 459 -5.91 -15.34 27.54
C GLU A 459 -5.23 -14.01 27.15
N GLY A 460 -4.51 -13.96 26.03
CA GLY A 460 -4.02 -12.71 25.44
C GLY A 460 -5.13 -11.72 25.09
N TRP A 461 -6.21 -12.21 24.47
CA TRP A 461 -7.40 -11.40 24.19
C TRP A 461 -8.04 -10.83 25.47
N LYS A 462 -8.25 -11.66 26.51
CA LYS A 462 -8.76 -11.20 27.82
C LYS A 462 -7.85 -10.16 28.48
N MET A 463 -6.53 -10.41 28.45
CA MET A 463 -5.54 -9.50 29.03
C MET A 463 -5.57 -8.14 28.33
N LEU A 464 -5.64 -8.12 26.99
CA LEU A 464 -5.75 -6.90 26.20
C LEU A 464 -7.06 -6.15 26.48
N MET A 465 -8.20 -6.86 26.51
CA MET A 465 -9.51 -6.25 26.75
C MET A 465 -9.64 -5.69 28.17
N GLY A 466 -9.08 -6.37 29.18
CA GLY A 466 -9.00 -5.87 30.55
C GLY A 466 -8.09 -4.64 30.71
N GLU A 467 -6.94 -4.63 30.03
CA GLU A 467 -5.94 -3.57 30.15
C GLU A 467 -6.21 -2.32 29.29
N MET A 468 -6.84 -2.48 28.11
CA MET A 468 -6.99 -1.40 27.11
C MET A 468 -8.33 -1.41 26.35
N GLY A 469 -9.29 -2.29 26.68
CA GLY A 469 -10.60 -2.34 26.00
C GLY A 469 -11.49 -1.10 26.18
N LYS A 470 -11.11 -0.18 27.07
CA LYS A 470 -11.71 1.16 27.25
C LYS A 470 -10.97 2.26 26.46
N ASP A 471 -9.73 1.98 26.07
CA ASP A 471 -8.80 2.91 25.44
C ASP A 471 -8.79 2.78 23.92
N VAL A 472 -8.91 1.57 23.37
CA VAL A 472 -8.93 1.31 21.92
C VAL A 472 -10.06 0.37 21.52
N LEU A 473 -10.43 0.39 20.23
CA LEU A 473 -11.15 -0.73 19.63
C LEU A 473 -10.25 -1.98 19.66
N ILE A 474 -10.83 -3.10 20.05
CA ILE A 474 -10.25 -4.43 19.97
C ILE A 474 -11.17 -5.21 19.04
N ILE A 475 -10.71 -5.38 17.80
CA ILE A 475 -11.46 -5.98 16.70
C ILE A 475 -11.04 -7.44 16.57
N GLY A 476 -12.02 -8.35 16.60
CA GLY A 476 -11.81 -9.74 16.21
C GLY A 476 -12.19 -9.97 14.74
N ASP A 477 -11.35 -10.71 14.02
CA ASP A 477 -11.55 -11.20 12.65
C ASP A 477 -11.44 -12.73 12.60
N ASP A 478 -10.22 -13.32 12.66
CA ASP A 478 -10.01 -14.78 12.72
C ASP A 478 -10.81 -15.40 13.89
N LEU A 479 -10.83 -14.72 15.04
CA LEU A 479 -11.53 -15.17 16.26
C LEU A 479 -13.06 -15.33 16.08
N VAL A 480 -13.67 -14.61 15.12
CA VAL A 480 -15.13 -14.55 14.94
C VAL A 480 -15.64 -15.00 13.57
N THR A 481 -14.82 -14.96 12.52
CA THR A 481 -15.13 -15.37 11.14
C THR A 481 -16.50 -14.90 10.60
N THR A 482 -16.95 -13.70 10.98
CA THR A 482 -18.30 -13.16 10.69
C THR A 482 -19.45 -14.13 11.05
N LYS A 483 -19.23 -15.01 12.04
CA LYS A 483 -20.16 -16.08 12.43
C LYS A 483 -20.83 -15.72 13.74
N ASP A 484 -22.15 -15.59 13.71
CA ASP A 484 -22.96 -15.04 14.81
C ASP A 484 -22.75 -15.75 16.17
N THR A 485 -22.56 -17.07 16.19
CA THR A 485 -22.20 -17.82 17.42
C THR A 485 -20.85 -17.43 17.99
N ASN A 486 -19.86 -17.19 17.14
CA ASN A 486 -18.49 -16.91 17.55
C ASN A 486 -18.38 -15.45 18.02
N ILE A 487 -19.10 -14.53 17.36
CA ILE A 487 -19.31 -13.14 17.80
C ILE A 487 -19.94 -13.10 19.20
N ILE A 488 -21.05 -13.83 19.41
CA ILE A 488 -21.73 -13.92 20.72
C ILE A 488 -20.79 -14.42 21.80
N ARG A 489 -20.07 -15.52 21.54
CA ARG A 489 -19.08 -16.10 22.45
C ARG A 489 -17.96 -15.10 22.79
N ALA A 490 -17.34 -14.48 21.79
CA ALA A 490 -16.21 -13.57 21.99
C ALA A 490 -16.60 -12.31 22.76
N ALA A 491 -17.85 -11.84 22.64
CA ALA A 491 -18.39 -10.77 23.47
C ALA A 491 -18.68 -11.24 24.92
N GLU A 492 -19.28 -12.41 25.10
CA GLU A 492 -19.60 -12.97 26.43
C GLU A 492 -18.37 -13.37 27.24
N GLU A 493 -17.32 -13.88 26.59
CA GLU A 493 -16.00 -14.16 27.19
C GLU A 493 -15.15 -12.89 27.43
N GLY A 494 -15.60 -11.72 26.95
CA GLY A 494 -14.89 -10.44 27.12
C GLY A 494 -13.58 -10.36 26.34
N LEU A 495 -13.54 -10.91 25.12
CA LEU A 495 -12.35 -10.95 24.26
C LEU A 495 -12.24 -9.71 23.36
N ILE A 496 -13.38 -9.16 22.93
CA ILE A 496 -13.47 -8.09 21.92
C ILE A 496 -14.48 -7.01 22.34
N ASN A 497 -14.34 -5.81 21.76
CA ASN A 497 -15.37 -4.75 21.82
C ASN A 497 -15.89 -4.33 20.44
N THR A 498 -15.34 -4.90 19.36
CA THR A 498 -15.67 -4.63 17.97
C THR A 498 -15.61 -5.95 17.19
N ALA A 499 -16.54 -6.16 16.26
CA ALA A 499 -16.47 -7.29 15.32
C ALA A 499 -16.10 -6.80 13.91
N LEU A 500 -15.16 -7.50 13.26
CA LEU A 500 -14.96 -7.35 11.82
C LEU A 500 -16.04 -8.16 11.07
N ILE A 501 -16.56 -7.59 9.99
CA ILE A 501 -17.67 -8.15 9.22
C ILE A 501 -17.24 -8.29 7.76
N LYS A 502 -16.97 -9.53 7.35
CA LYS A 502 -16.64 -9.96 5.99
C LYS A 502 -17.73 -10.92 5.51
N ALA A 503 -18.64 -10.43 4.68
CA ALA A 503 -19.79 -11.22 4.19
C ALA A 503 -19.38 -12.57 3.55
N ASN A 504 -18.17 -12.65 2.98
CA ASN A 504 -17.64 -13.86 2.36
C ASN A 504 -17.02 -14.89 3.34
N GLN A 505 -16.95 -14.59 4.64
CA GLN A 505 -16.62 -15.57 5.68
C GLN A 505 -17.86 -16.39 6.09
N ILE A 506 -19.08 -15.87 5.88
CA ILE A 506 -20.33 -16.56 6.24
C ILE A 506 -21.16 -16.97 5.01
N GLY A 507 -21.25 -16.13 3.98
CA GLY A 507 -21.61 -16.51 2.62
C GLY A 507 -23.05 -16.28 2.15
N THR A 508 -23.88 -15.52 2.87
CA THR A 508 -25.11 -14.89 2.33
C THR A 508 -25.29 -13.49 2.92
N LEU A 509 -26.09 -12.65 2.27
CA LEU A 509 -26.46 -11.34 2.82
C LEU A 509 -27.26 -11.50 4.13
N SER A 510 -28.22 -12.41 4.19
CA SER A 510 -29.00 -12.67 5.41
C SER A 510 -28.13 -13.15 6.57
N GLU A 511 -27.22 -14.11 6.36
CA GLU A 511 -26.31 -14.54 7.45
C GLU A 511 -25.35 -13.42 7.87
N THR A 512 -24.98 -12.51 6.96
CA THR A 512 -24.19 -11.32 7.31
C THR A 512 -24.98 -10.36 8.18
N LEU A 513 -26.26 -10.09 7.87
CA LEU A 513 -27.13 -9.27 8.71
C LEU A 513 -27.42 -9.91 10.08
N LEU A 514 -27.48 -11.24 10.15
CA LEU A 514 -27.60 -11.96 11.42
C LEU A 514 -26.33 -11.79 12.28
N ALA A 515 -25.14 -11.79 11.66
CA ALA A 515 -23.88 -11.52 12.34
C ALA A 515 -23.76 -10.07 12.83
N THR A 516 -24.16 -9.07 12.04
CA THR A 516 -24.16 -7.65 12.47
C THR A 516 -25.19 -7.39 13.57
N ARG A 517 -26.37 -8.03 13.47
CA ARG A 517 -27.39 -7.99 14.53
C ARG A 517 -26.87 -8.59 15.84
N ALA A 518 -26.26 -9.79 15.79
CA ALA A 518 -25.71 -10.46 16.95
C ALA A 518 -24.61 -9.64 17.66
N ALA A 519 -23.73 -8.98 16.89
CA ALA A 519 -22.74 -8.06 17.42
C ALA A 519 -23.38 -6.83 18.10
N LYS A 520 -24.38 -6.21 17.48
CA LYS A 520 -25.13 -5.07 18.04
C LYS A 520 -25.89 -5.44 19.33
N ASP A 521 -26.52 -6.60 19.38
CA ASP A 521 -27.21 -7.10 20.58
C ASP A 521 -26.25 -7.42 21.75
N LYS A 522 -24.94 -7.50 21.47
CA LYS A 522 -23.87 -7.56 22.47
C LYS A 522 -23.18 -6.22 22.74
N GLY A 523 -23.63 -5.13 22.11
CA GLY A 523 -23.04 -3.80 22.26
C GLY A 523 -21.68 -3.63 21.57
N LEU A 524 -21.30 -4.53 20.66
CA LEU A 524 -20.06 -4.40 19.89
C LEU A 524 -20.21 -3.34 18.80
N ALA A 525 -19.11 -2.64 18.51
CA ALA A 525 -18.99 -1.87 17.28
C ALA A 525 -18.80 -2.79 16.05
N LEU A 526 -19.10 -2.27 14.85
CA LEU A 526 -18.98 -3.00 13.58
C LEU A 526 -17.96 -2.31 12.66
N VAL A 527 -17.02 -3.07 12.10
CA VAL A 527 -16.19 -2.62 10.97
C VAL A 527 -16.40 -3.59 9.81
N VAL A 528 -16.95 -3.11 8.70
CA VAL A 528 -17.16 -3.93 7.50
C VAL A 528 -15.88 -3.95 6.66
N SER A 529 -15.44 -5.14 6.25
CA SER A 529 -14.15 -5.34 5.59
C SER A 529 -14.27 -6.06 4.25
N HIS A 530 -13.38 -5.67 3.33
CA HIS A 530 -13.09 -6.40 2.10
C HIS A 530 -12.31 -7.71 2.37
N ARG A 531 -11.85 -8.38 1.30
CA ARG A 531 -10.70 -9.31 1.35
C ARG A 531 -9.59 -8.89 0.39
N SER A 532 -8.38 -9.38 0.63
CA SER A 532 -7.18 -9.17 -0.20
C SER A 532 -7.38 -9.43 -1.70
N LYS A 533 -8.20 -10.42 -2.07
CA LYS A 533 -8.55 -10.76 -3.45
C LYS A 533 -10.00 -10.31 -3.75
N SER A 534 -10.17 -9.10 -4.24
CA SER A 534 -11.49 -8.49 -4.51
C SER A 534 -11.74 -8.32 -6.02
N PRO A 535 -12.96 -8.62 -6.52
CA PRO A 535 -13.43 -8.16 -7.83
C PRO A 535 -13.89 -6.69 -7.75
N ASN A 536 -14.28 -6.11 -8.89
CA ASN A 536 -14.86 -4.77 -8.97
C ASN A 536 -16.32 -4.71 -8.49
N GLU A 537 -16.54 -5.12 -7.23
CA GLU A 537 -17.82 -5.14 -6.54
C GLU A 537 -17.86 -4.10 -5.41
N VAL A 538 -19.05 -3.59 -5.07
CA VAL A 538 -19.30 -2.55 -4.05
C VAL A 538 -20.10 -3.05 -2.84
N MET A 539 -20.33 -4.35 -2.74
CA MET A 539 -21.08 -5.05 -1.68
C MET A 539 -20.74 -4.57 -0.26
N GLU A 540 -19.46 -4.46 0.08
CA GLU A 540 -18.99 -4.06 1.41
C GLU A 540 -19.42 -2.63 1.77
N ALA A 541 -19.54 -1.73 0.78
CA ALA A 541 -20.04 -0.38 0.97
C ALA A 541 -21.58 -0.35 1.10
N ASP A 542 -22.29 -1.13 0.27
CA ASP A 542 -23.74 -1.30 0.39
C ASP A 542 -24.12 -1.85 1.78
N ILE A 543 -23.40 -2.87 2.29
CA ILE A 543 -23.60 -3.45 3.62
C ILE A 543 -23.21 -2.47 4.72
N GLY A 544 -22.02 -1.84 4.65
CA GLY A 544 -21.54 -0.92 5.68
C GLY A 544 -22.45 0.28 5.90
N PHE A 545 -23.04 0.80 4.82
CA PHE A 545 -24.06 1.86 4.89
C PHE A 545 -25.38 1.35 5.48
N ALA A 546 -25.87 0.17 5.02
CA ALA A 546 -27.13 -0.41 5.50
C ALA A 546 -27.15 -0.64 7.02
N VAL A 547 -26.07 -1.21 7.55
CA VAL A 547 -25.96 -1.55 8.98
C VAL A 547 -25.45 -0.38 9.82
N GLY A 548 -25.19 0.81 9.24
CA GLY A 548 -24.65 1.96 9.96
C GLY A 548 -23.33 1.62 10.69
N ALA A 549 -22.41 0.95 9.99
CA ALA A 549 -21.16 0.47 10.56
C ALA A 549 -20.31 1.62 11.14
N LEU A 550 -19.49 1.33 12.14
CA LEU A 550 -18.54 2.29 12.68
C LEU A 550 -17.43 2.57 11.66
N GLY A 551 -16.95 1.55 10.95
CA GLY A 551 -15.85 1.67 10.01
C GLY A 551 -16.00 0.82 8.74
N LEU A 552 -15.24 1.19 7.72
CA LEU A 552 -15.14 0.49 6.44
C LEU A 552 -13.65 0.25 6.10
N LYS A 553 -13.18 -0.98 6.29
CA LYS A 553 -11.82 -1.45 5.95
C LYS A 553 -11.81 -1.94 4.50
N CYS A 554 -11.54 -1.02 3.58
CA CYS A 554 -11.65 -1.29 2.14
C CYS A 554 -10.34 -1.11 1.34
N GLY A 555 -9.20 -0.92 1.99
CA GLY A 555 -7.86 -0.87 1.35
C GLY A 555 -7.34 0.53 1.05
N GLY A 556 -6.16 0.62 0.44
CA GLY A 556 -5.40 1.85 0.21
C GLY A 556 -5.81 2.68 -1.01
N GLY A 557 -5.02 3.70 -1.32
CA GLY A 557 -5.34 4.76 -2.30
C GLY A 557 -5.25 4.37 -3.78
N ALA A 558 -4.54 3.30 -4.12
CA ALA A 558 -4.05 3.07 -5.48
C ALA A 558 -4.92 2.18 -6.39
N ASN A 559 -5.87 1.43 -5.83
CA ASN A 559 -6.45 0.25 -6.47
C ASN A 559 -7.95 0.44 -6.80
N THR A 560 -8.36 0.15 -8.03
CA THR A 560 -9.74 0.35 -8.53
C THR A 560 -10.78 -0.37 -7.69
N GLU A 561 -10.55 -1.65 -7.36
CA GLU A 561 -11.47 -2.50 -6.60
C GLU A 561 -11.64 -2.04 -5.14
N ARG A 562 -10.77 -1.15 -4.67
CA ARG A 562 -10.85 -0.47 -3.36
C ARG A 562 -11.58 0.86 -3.53
N LEU A 563 -11.16 1.68 -4.50
CA LEU A 563 -11.69 3.01 -4.76
C LEU A 563 -13.20 3.01 -5.08
N ILE A 564 -13.72 2.03 -5.82
CA ILE A 564 -15.17 1.94 -6.09
C ILE A 564 -16.01 1.74 -4.82
N LYS A 565 -15.47 1.07 -3.79
CA LYS A 565 -16.20 0.83 -2.53
C LYS A 565 -16.35 2.14 -1.75
N TYR A 566 -15.28 2.92 -1.64
CA TYR A 566 -15.38 4.27 -1.06
C TYR A 566 -16.24 5.22 -1.92
N GLY A 567 -16.13 5.12 -3.25
CA GLY A 567 -16.97 5.88 -4.19
C GLY A 567 -18.47 5.58 -4.06
N ARG A 568 -18.84 4.33 -3.77
CA ARG A 568 -20.24 3.95 -3.50
C ARG A 568 -20.80 4.60 -2.23
N ILE A 569 -20.00 4.82 -1.19
CA ILE A 569 -20.47 5.57 -0.01
C ILE A 569 -20.76 7.04 -0.37
N VAL A 570 -19.92 7.68 -1.20
CA VAL A 570 -20.18 9.04 -1.71
C VAL A 570 -21.49 9.08 -2.48
N GLU A 571 -21.73 8.09 -3.35
CA GLU A 571 -22.98 7.96 -4.11
C GLU A 571 -24.21 7.77 -3.20
N LEU A 572 -24.14 6.83 -2.24
CA LEU A 572 -25.24 6.54 -1.31
C LEU A 572 -25.61 7.76 -0.44
N ILE A 573 -24.61 8.48 0.08
CA ILE A 573 -24.82 9.73 0.82
C ILE A 573 -25.47 10.80 -0.07
N GLU A 574 -25.04 10.93 -1.33
CA GLU A 574 -25.59 11.89 -2.28
C GLU A 574 -26.99 11.51 -2.80
N LEU A 575 -27.37 10.22 -2.77
CA LEU A 575 -28.73 9.75 -3.01
C LEU A 575 -29.64 10.06 -1.82
N ALA A 576 -29.18 9.76 -0.60
CA ALA A 576 -29.87 10.04 0.66
C ALA A 576 -30.24 11.52 0.79
N LYS A 577 -29.27 12.44 0.63
CA LYS A 577 -29.46 13.90 0.69
C LYS A 577 -30.52 14.43 -0.29
N LYS A 578 -30.73 13.74 -1.41
CA LYS A 578 -31.66 14.13 -2.48
C LYS A 578 -33.03 13.44 -2.38
N GLY A 579 -33.21 12.51 -1.43
CA GLY A 579 -34.39 11.64 -1.37
C GLY A 579 -34.58 10.83 -2.67
N SER A 580 -33.48 10.47 -3.34
CA SER A 580 -33.47 9.95 -4.71
C SER A 580 -32.87 8.54 -4.78
N ARG A 581 -33.26 7.78 -5.81
CA ARG A 581 -32.74 6.43 -6.11
C ARG A 581 -32.34 6.31 -7.58
N ILE A 582 -31.32 5.51 -7.85
CA ILE A 582 -30.90 5.08 -9.19
C ILE A 582 -31.75 3.89 -9.62
N THR A 583 -32.03 2.99 -8.68
CA THR A 583 -32.77 1.76 -8.88
C THR A 583 -34.23 2.05 -9.24
N LYS A 584 -34.63 1.60 -10.43
CA LYS A 584 -36.02 1.72 -10.92
C LYS A 584 -36.88 0.62 -10.30
N LYS A 585 -38.09 0.98 -9.86
CA LYS A 585 -39.07 -0.01 -9.39
C LYS A 585 -39.50 -0.92 -10.56
N LEU A 586 -39.46 -2.23 -10.34
CA LEU A 586 -39.90 -3.24 -11.29
C LEU A 586 -41.39 -3.57 -11.14
N ASP A 587 -41.97 -4.17 -12.18
CA ASP A 587 -43.25 -4.86 -12.09
C ASP A 587 -43.04 -6.23 -11.39
N PRO A 588 -43.77 -6.55 -10.30
CA PRO A 588 -43.67 -7.83 -9.62
C PRO A 588 -44.02 -9.06 -10.47
N GLU A 589 -44.78 -8.91 -11.56
CA GLU A 589 -45.17 -10.04 -12.42
C GLU A 589 -44.10 -10.37 -13.49
N LEU A 590 -42.98 -9.64 -13.57
CA LEU A 590 -41.86 -9.99 -14.45
C LEU A 590 -41.28 -11.38 -14.11
N VAL A 591 -41.00 -12.17 -15.15
CA VAL A 591 -40.41 -13.51 -15.06
C VAL A 591 -38.89 -13.45 -15.10
N ILE A 592 -38.23 -14.26 -14.26
CA ILE A 592 -36.80 -14.57 -14.39
C ILE A 592 -36.61 -15.51 -15.58
N ALA A 593 -36.06 -14.97 -16.67
CA ALA A 593 -35.89 -15.68 -17.93
C ALA A 593 -34.58 -16.49 -17.98
N ASP A 594 -33.54 -16.02 -17.31
CA ASP A 594 -32.17 -16.53 -17.45
C ASP A 594 -31.33 -16.22 -16.19
N ILE A 595 -30.43 -17.12 -15.81
CA ILE A 595 -29.48 -16.99 -14.70
C ILE A 595 -28.18 -17.67 -15.13
N THR A 596 -27.14 -16.87 -15.36
CA THR A 596 -25.81 -17.36 -15.78
C THR A 596 -24.77 -17.04 -14.72
N ALA A 597 -23.72 -17.86 -14.64
CA ALA A 597 -22.54 -17.58 -13.83
C ALA A 597 -21.27 -17.52 -14.70
N HIS A 598 -20.24 -16.82 -14.21
CA HIS A 598 -18.98 -16.63 -14.95
C HIS A 598 -17.76 -16.51 -14.03
N GLU A 599 -16.59 -16.74 -14.59
CA GLU A 599 -15.31 -16.40 -13.95
C GLU A 599 -15.15 -14.87 -13.88
N GLU A 600 -15.34 -14.28 -12.71
CA GLU A 600 -15.09 -12.86 -12.44
C GLU A 600 -13.63 -12.66 -12.01
N PRO A 601 -12.84 -11.75 -12.61
CA PRO A 601 -11.46 -11.53 -12.22
C PRO A 601 -11.34 -10.73 -10.91
N THR A 602 -10.48 -11.18 -9.99
CA THR A 602 -10.02 -10.35 -8.86
C THR A 602 -8.76 -9.56 -9.23
N ASN A 603 -8.45 -8.53 -8.44
CA ASN A 603 -7.20 -7.75 -8.50
C ASN A 603 -5.91 -8.59 -8.47
N ALA A 604 -5.95 -9.80 -7.91
CA ALA A 604 -4.83 -10.73 -7.86
C ALA A 604 -4.70 -11.61 -9.12
N GLY A 605 -5.55 -11.42 -10.14
CA GLY A 605 -5.64 -12.29 -11.32
C GLY A 605 -6.25 -13.67 -11.05
N ILE A 606 -6.77 -13.89 -9.84
CA ILE A 606 -7.43 -15.12 -9.42
C ILE A 606 -8.93 -15.01 -9.74
N PRO A 607 -9.54 -15.92 -10.53
CA PRO A 607 -10.96 -15.90 -10.80
C PRO A 607 -11.79 -16.28 -9.57
N THR A 608 -12.91 -15.58 -9.41
CA THR A 608 -14.01 -15.86 -8.48
C THR A 608 -15.31 -16.02 -9.26
N VAL A 609 -16.45 -16.20 -8.59
CA VAL A 609 -17.75 -16.29 -9.28
C VAL A 609 -18.41 -14.92 -9.35
N GLY A 610 -18.82 -14.54 -10.56
CA GLY A 610 -19.86 -13.57 -10.83
C GLY A 610 -21.15 -14.28 -11.24
N VAL A 611 -22.30 -13.69 -10.90
CA VAL A 611 -23.64 -14.17 -11.29
C VAL A 611 -24.41 -13.03 -11.94
N ILE A 612 -25.21 -13.35 -12.96
CA ILE A 612 -26.14 -12.45 -13.62
C ILE A 612 -27.54 -13.10 -13.68
N VAL A 613 -28.50 -12.50 -12.99
CA VAL A 613 -29.94 -12.81 -13.11
C VAL A 613 -30.55 -11.87 -14.14
N ARG A 614 -31.28 -12.41 -15.11
CA ARG A 614 -31.89 -11.66 -16.22
C ARG A 614 -33.41 -11.89 -16.27
N LEU A 615 -34.14 -10.79 -16.42
CA LEU A 615 -35.59 -10.81 -16.57
C LEU A 615 -36.00 -10.86 -18.06
N GLU A 616 -37.23 -11.28 -18.34
CA GLU A 616 -37.77 -11.37 -19.69
C GLU A 616 -37.74 -10.04 -20.48
N ASN A 617 -37.81 -8.91 -19.77
CA ASN A 617 -37.68 -7.56 -20.35
C ASN A 617 -36.22 -7.14 -20.66
N GLY A 618 -35.25 -8.03 -20.46
CA GLY A 618 -33.83 -7.81 -20.71
C GLY A 618 -33.06 -7.11 -19.59
N MET A 619 -33.71 -6.69 -18.50
CA MET A 619 -33.02 -6.12 -17.33
C MET A 619 -32.16 -7.19 -16.63
N LYS A 620 -31.04 -6.76 -16.05
CA LYS A 620 -30.01 -7.62 -15.44
C LYS A 620 -29.67 -7.14 -14.04
N PHE A 621 -29.46 -8.09 -13.14
CA PHE A 621 -28.97 -7.89 -11.78
C PHE A 621 -27.80 -8.82 -11.52
N SER A 622 -26.71 -8.28 -10.98
CA SER A 622 -25.46 -9.03 -10.83
C SER A 622 -24.87 -8.93 -9.42
N GLY A 623 -24.09 -9.93 -9.06
CA GLY A 623 -23.30 -9.98 -7.83
C GLY A 623 -22.02 -10.77 -8.04
N ALA A 624 -20.92 -10.29 -7.50
CA ALA A 624 -19.63 -10.99 -7.46
C ALA A 624 -19.12 -11.13 -6.01
N THR A 625 -18.16 -12.03 -5.78
CA THR A 625 -17.70 -12.34 -4.40
C THR A 625 -16.18 -12.25 -4.24
N PRO A 626 -15.64 -11.55 -3.23
CA PRO A 626 -14.21 -11.60 -2.94
C PRO A 626 -13.76 -12.98 -2.44
N LEU A 627 -12.46 -13.26 -2.52
CA LEU A 627 -11.83 -14.52 -2.10
C LEU A 627 -10.87 -14.30 -0.92
N GLY A 628 -10.74 -15.32 -0.07
CA GLY A 628 -9.80 -15.34 1.05
C GLY A 628 -8.36 -15.66 0.63
N THR A 629 -7.41 -15.33 1.51
CA THR A 629 -6.05 -15.93 1.55
C THR A 629 -6.10 -17.35 2.09
N SER A 630 -6.92 -17.58 3.13
CA SER A 630 -7.28 -18.87 3.69
C SER A 630 -8.80 -18.95 3.91
N ALA A 631 -9.29 -20.13 4.27
CA ALA A 631 -10.57 -20.33 4.95
C ALA A 631 -10.29 -21.20 6.19
N GLY A 632 -10.33 -20.59 7.38
CA GLY A 632 -10.10 -21.27 8.67
C GLY A 632 -11.18 -22.31 9.02
N GLU A 633 -11.04 -22.98 10.17
CA GLU A 633 -11.95 -24.09 10.53
C GLU A 633 -13.42 -23.65 10.63
N ASP A 634 -13.71 -22.36 10.85
CA ASP A 634 -15.07 -21.78 10.83
C ASP A 634 -15.43 -20.88 9.62
N GLU A 635 -14.48 -20.40 8.79
CA GLU A 635 -14.81 -19.61 7.57
C GLU A 635 -15.49 -20.45 6.48
N ALA A 636 -16.60 -19.99 5.90
CA ALA A 636 -17.30 -20.63 4.78
C ALA A 636 -16.35 -20.92 3.59
N ILE A 637 -16.43 -22.12 3.02
CA ILE A 637 -15.45 -22.60 2.05
C ILE A 637 -15.70 -22.02 0.65
N HIS A 638 -14.67 -21.42 0.05
CA HIS A 638 -14.68 -20.91 -1.32
C HIS A 638 -14.17 -22.02 -2.26
N LEU A 639 -14.76 -22.21 -3.44
CA LEU A 639 -14.23 -23.14 -4.45
C LEU A 639 -13.39 -22.33 -5.46
N THR A 640 -12.06 -22.45 -5.35
CA THR A 640 -11.07 -21.80 -6.23
C THR A 640 -10.40 -22.84 -7.15
N ASP A 641 -10.31 -22.53 -8.46
CA ASP A 641 -9.89 -23.47 -9.52
C ASP A 641 -8.67 -24.32 -9.21
N SER A 642 -8.74 -25.63 -9.54
CA SER A 642 -7.75 -26.62 -9.05
C SER A 642 -8.08 -28.13 -9.20
N ILE A 643 -7.00 -28.90 -8.97
CA ILE A 643 -6.93 -30.28 -8.41
C ILE A 643 -7.51 -31.42 -9.25
N VAL A 644 -7.24 -32.67 -8.81
CA VAL A 644 -7.44 -33.89 -9.61
C VAL A 644 -8.05 -35.04 -8.78
N GLU A 645 -9.14 -35.62 -9.27
CA GLU A 645 -9.75 -36.86 -8.73
C GLU A 645 -9.10 -38.13 -9.30
N ALA A 646 -9.36 -39.30 -8.71
CA ALA A 646 -8.88 -40.59 -9.23
C ALA A 646 -9.56 -40.98 -10.56
N GLY A 647 -8.86 -40.82 -11.69
CA GLY A 647 -9.39 -41.08 -13.02
C GLY A 647 -8.42 -41.80 -13.97
N PRO A 648 -8.78 -41.94 -15.26
CA PRO A 648 -7.93 -42.58 -16.26
C PRO A 648 -6.53 -41.95 -16.33
N LEU A 649 -6.43 -40.62 -16.30
CA LEU A 649 -5.16 -39.90 -16.36
C LEU A 649 -4.26 -40.12 -15.14
N THR A 650 -4.80 -40.18 -13.92
CA THR A 650 -3.97 -40.45 -12.72
C THR A 650 -3.52 -41.91 -12.64
N ARG A 651 -4.27 -42.84 -13.26
CA ARG A 651 -3.84 -44.24 -13.46
C ARG A 651 -2.83 -44.41 -14.60
N LYS A 652 -2.93 -43.59 -15.65
CA LYS A 652 -2.04 -43.59 -16.83
C LYS A 652 -0.69 -42.93 -16.55
N TYR A 653 -0.67 -41.89 -15.72
CA TYR A 653 0.53 -41.11 -15.38
C TYR A 653 0.76 -40.97 -13.86
N PRO A 654 0.79 -42.06 -13.07
CA PRO A 654 0.79 -41.98 -11.61
C PRO A 654 1.99 -41.23 -11.02
N ALA A 655 3.13 -41.23 -11.70
CA ALA A 655 4.33 -40.49 -11.27
C ALA A 655 4.18 -38.95 -11.34
N LEU A 656 3.19 -38.43 -12.07
CA LEU A 656 2.92 -36.98 -12.16
C LEU A 656 2.07 -36.46 -11.00
N PHE A 657 1.56 -37.34 -10.13
CA PHE A 657 0.57 -37.01 -9.12
C PHE A 657 1.02 -37.46 -7.73
N LYS A 658 0.67 -36.67 -6.70
CA LYS A 658 0.85 -37.03 -5.28
C LYS A 658 -0.52 -37.06 -4.59
N PRO A 659 -0.82 -38.10 -3.79
CA PRO A 659 -2.11 -38.21 -3.10
C PRO A 659 -2.23 -37.13 -2.01
N ARG A 660 -3.44 -36.60 -1.80
CA ARG A 660 -3.72 -35.52 -0.84
C ARG A 660 -4.98 -35.81 -0.01
N GLY A 661 -4.78 -36.16 1.26
CA GLY A 661 -5.85 -36.52 2.20
C GLY A 661 -5.99 -38.03 2.43
N LYS A 662 -7.10 -38.43 3.08
CA LYS A 662 -7.43 -39.85 3.37
C LYS A 662 -8.35 -40.49 2.32
N GLU A 663 -9.00 -39.68 1.48
CA GLU A 663 -9.74 -40.11 0.30
C GLU A 663 -8.80 -40.12 -0.93
N GLN A 664 -9.16 -40.81 -2.02
CA GLN A 664 -8.28 -41.10 -3.16
C GLN A 664 -8.05 -39.90 -4.11
N ASN A 665 -7.82 -38.71 -3.56
CA ASN A 665 -7.63 -37.46 -4.30
C ASN A 665 -6.15 -37.16 -4.55
N PHE A 666 -5.85 -36.44 -5.64
CA PHE A 666 -4.50 -36.17 -6.11
C PHE A 666 -4.26 -34.69 -6.39
N ALA A 667 -3.02 -34.24 -6.22
CA ALA A 667 -2.50 -33.00 -6.78
C ALA A 667 -1.35 -33.32 -7.75
N PHE A 668 -1.04 -32.43 -8.70
CA PHE A 668 0.18 -32.57 -9.51
C PHE A 668 1.42 -32.48 -8.60
N ALA A 669 2.37 -33.38 -8.78
CA ALA A 669 3.60 -33.40 -8.01
C ALA A 669 4.41 -32.10 -8.23
N LYS A 670 5.13 -31.64 -7.20
CA LYS A 670 5.84 -30.35 -7.15
C LYS A 670 6.92 -30.23 -8.24
N GLU A 671 7.46 -31.37 -8.65
CA GLU A 671 8.47 -31.57 -9.68
C GLU A 671 7.95 -31.55 -11.12
N VAL A 672 6.63 -31.60 -11.34
CA VAL A 672 6.02 -31.54 -12.69
C VAL A 672 5.91 -30.07 -13.13
N ASN A 673 6.17 -29.81 -14.42
CA ASN A 673 6.03 -28.49 -15.05
C ASN A 673 5.32 -28.58 -16.42
N ALA A 674 5.07 -27.43 -17.05
CA ALA A 674 4.33 -27.36 -18.32
C ALA A 674 5.03 -28.10 -19.47
N ASP A 675 6.37 -28.10 -19.50
CA ASP A 675 7.17 -28.82 -20.49
C ASP A 675 7.09 -30.34 -20.31
N THR A 676 7.02 -30.80 -19.05
CA THR A 676 6.77 -32.20 -18.71
C THR A 676 5.45 -32.67 -19.32
N ILE A 677 4.39 -31.85 -19.22
CA ILE A 677 3.07 -32.21 -19.76
C ILE A 677 3.01 -32.08 -21.28
N SER A 678 3.53 -31.00 -21.87
CA SER A 678 3.49 -30.80 -23.32
C SER A 678 4.34 -31.85 -24.07
N SER A 679 5.43 -32.33 -23.47
CA SER A 679 6.26 -33.40 -24.05
C SER A 679 5.53 -34.74 -24.18
N LEU A 680 4.51 -34.99 -23.34
CA LEU A 680 3.72 -36.23 -23.34
C LEU A 680 2.64 -36.28 -24.43
N LYS A 681 2.33 -35.13 -25.09
CA LYS A 681 1.40 -35.02 -26.23
C LYS A 681 0.04 -35.69 -26.00
N ASP A 682 -0.50 -35.50 -24.81
CA ASP A 682 -1.83 -35.96 -24.40
C ASP A 682 -2.69 -34.73 -24.12
N ASP A 683 -3.67 -34.47 -24.97
CA ASP A 683 -4.50 -33.27 -24.91
C ASP A 683 -5.44 -33.25 -23.69
N GLU A 684 -5.85 -34.42 -23.18
CA GLU A 684 -6.62 -34.52 -21.95
C GLU A 684 -5.76 -34.19 -20.73
N LEU A 685 -4.52 -34.67 -20.70
CA LEU A 685 -3.53 -34.36 -19.66
C LEU A 685 -3.10 -32.89 -19.71
N ALA A 686 -2.89 -32.33 -20.90
CA ALA A 686 -2.59 -30.92 -21.10
C ALA A 686 -3.76 -30.03 -20.63
N GLY A 687 -5.00 -30.39 -20.99
CA GLY A 687 -6.20 -29.73 -20.48
C GLY A 687 -6.34 -29.85 -18.96
N LEU A 688 -6.06 -31.03 -18.39
CA LEU A 688 -6.10 -31.25 -16.95
C LEU A 688 -5.04 -30.44 -16.20
N TRP A 689 -3.82 -30.36 -16.73
CA TRP A 689 -2.74 -29.53 -16.21
C TRP A 689 -3.12 -28.05 -16.18
N MET A 690 -3.63 -27.52 -17.30
CA MET A 690 -4.06 -26.12 -17.39
C MET A 690 -5.19 -25.78 -16.40
N ARG A 691 -6.13 -26.72 -16.17
CA ARG A 691 -7.20 -26.55 -15.16
C ARG A 691 -6.67 -26.65 -13.71
N ALA A 692 -5.81 -27.62 -13.43
CA ALA A 692 -5.37 -27.93 -12.06
C ALA A 692 -4.10 -27.19 -11.59
N LYS A 693 -3.49 -26.35 -12.45
CA LYS A 693 -2.44 -25.38 -12.08
C LYS A 693 -2.92 -23.95 -11.89
N ARG A 694 -4.22 -23.71 -12.06
CA ARG A 694 -4.90 -22.79 -11.16
C ARG A 694 -5.00 -23.50 -9.79
N TYR A 695 -4.52 -22.82 -8.75
CA TYR A 695 -4.64 -22.97 -7.27
C TYR A 695 -4.93 -24.33 -6.56
N GLU A 696 -4.94 -25.63 -6.20
CA GLU A 696 -5.69 -26.24 -5.07
C GLU A 696 -6.94 -25.44 -4.56
N GLY A 697 -8.12 -26.01 -4.23
CA GLY A 697 -8.50 -27.43 -4.19
C GLY A 697 -9.94 -27.90 -4.62
N LYS A 698 -10.83 -27.06 -5.22
CA LYS A 698 -12.01 -27.43 -6.07
C LYS A 698 -12.40 -26.26 -7.02
N GLY A 699 -12.77 -26.54 -8.28
CA GLY A 699 -13.08 -25.55 -9.34
C GLY A 699 -13.81 -24.24 -8.94
N CYS A 700 -13.32 -23.08 -9.39
CA CYS A 700 -14.16 -21.88 -9.56
C CYS A 700 -15.19 -22.15 -10.68
N LEU A 701 -14.78 -22.84 -11.74
CA LEU A 701 -15.69 -23.43 -12.73
C LEU A 701 -16.69 -24.43 -12.11
N ASN A 702 -16.35 -25.10 -11.00
CA ASN A 702 -17.31 -25.95 -10.28
C ASN A 702 -18.31 -25.10 -9.49
N ALA A 703 -17.93 -23.93 -8.97
CA ALA A 703 -18.87 -22.99 -8.36
C ALA A 703 -19.79 -22.33 -9.41
N VAL A 704 -19.28 -22.00 -10.61
CA VAL A 704 -20.09 -21.60 -11.78
C VAL A 704 -21.10 -22.70 -12.12
N ALA A 705 -20.67 -23.95 -12.32
CA ALA A 705 -21.56 -25.07 -12.59
C ALA A 705 -22.57 -25.34 -11.45
N ASN A 706 -22.17 -25.18 -10.18
CA ASN A 706 -23.09 -25.28 -9.04
C ASN A 706 -24.19 -24.20 -9.08
N VAL A 707 -23.90 -22.99 -9.58
CA VAL A 707 -24.94 -21.99 -9.84
C VAL A 707 -25.88 -22.48 -10.94
N GLU A 708 -25.34 -22.83 -12.11
CA GLU A 708 -26.15 -23.08 -13.31
C GLU A 708 -26.94 -24.41 -13.25
N GLU A 709 -26.35 -25.48 -12.69
CA GLU A 709 -26.97 -26.81 -12.62
C GLU A 709 -27.83 -27.04 -11.36
N ILE A 710 -27.59 -26.32 -10.25
CA ILE A 710 -28.17 -26.65 -8.93
C ILE A 710 -28.96 -25.50 -8.29
N LEU A 711 -28.51 -24.25 -8.46
CA LEU A 711 -29.16 -23.08 -7.86
C LEU A 711 -30.15 -22.40 -8.81
N ALA A 712 -29.74 -22.07 -10.03
CA ALA A 712 -30.56 -21.42 -11.05
C ALA A 712 -31.90 -22.13 -11.32
N PRO A 713 -31.98 -23.48 -11.42
CA PRO A 713 -33.25 -24.18 -11.65
C PRO A 713 -34.29 -24.01 -10.52
N ARG A 714 -33.90 -23.50 -9.35
CA ARG A 714 -34.82 -23.17 -8.25
C ARG A 714 -35.56 -21.84 -8.45
N PHE A 715 -35.13 -21.00 -9.40
CA PHE A 715 -35.62 -19.64 -9.59
C PHE A 715 -36.02 -19.29 -11.03
N LEU A 716 -35.46 -19.97 -12.04
CA LEU A 716 -35.87 -19.82 -13.45
C LEU A 716 -37.38 -20.01 -13.62
N GLY A 717 -38.00 -19.15 -14.44
CA GLY A 717 -39.44 -19.19 -14.73
C GLY A 717 -40.36 -18.67 -13.62
N LYS A 718 -39.84 -18.29 -12.44
CA LYS A 718 -40.64 -17.64 -11.38
C LYS A 718 -40.87 -16.16 -11.71
N ARG A 719 -42.03 -15.64 -11.29
CA ARG A 719 -42.32 -14.19 -11.21
C ARG A 719 -41.73 -13.59 -9.94
N LEU A 720 -41.39 -12.30 -9.95
CA LEU A 720 -40.78 -11.63 -8.78
C LEU A 720 -41.70 -11.59 -7.55
N SER A 721 -43.01 -11.66 -7.76
CA SER A 721 -44.05 -11.85 -6.74
C SER A 721 -44.00 -13.21 -6.04
N GLN A 722 -43.37 -14.23 -6.65
CA GLN A 722 -43.27 -15.60 -6.13
C GLN A 722 -41.96 -15.87 -5.35
N LEU A 723 -41.09 -14.86 -5.19
CA LEU A 723 -39.75 -15.04 -4.58
C LEU A 723 -39.70 -14.88 -3.06
N GLY A 724 -40.73 -14.28 -2.44
CA GLY A 724 -40.68 -13.88 -1.02
C GLY A 724 -39.75 -12.68 -0.78
N GLY A 725 -39.11 -12.63 0.38
CA GLY A 725 -38.04 -11.68 0.71
C GLY A 725 -36.63 -12.26 0.46
N LEU A 726 -35.60 -11.47 0.77
CA LEU A 726 -34.20 -11.91 0.65
C LEU A 726 -33.89 -13.11 1.56
N VAL A 727 -34.51 -13.16 2.73
CA VAL A 727 -34.37 -14.28 3.68
C VAL A 727 -34.95 -15.58 3.13
N ASP A 728 -36.03 -15.52 2.33
CA ASP A 728 -36.60 -16.71 1.67
C ASP A 728 -35.69 -17.22 0.54
N VAL A 729 -35.07 -16.31 -0.22
CA VAL A 729 -34.07 -16.66 -1.24
C VAL A 729 -32.83 -17.27 -0.59
N ASP A 730 -32.23 -16.60 0.39
CA ASP A 730 -31.03 -17.09 1.08
C ASP A 730 -31.29 -18.44 1.77
N ARG A 731 -32.46 -18.61 2.41
CA ARG A 731 -32.91 -19.91 2.93
C ARG A 731 -32.96 -20.98 1.84
N ALA A 732 -33.46 -20.69 0.65
CA ALA A 732 -33.50 -21.64 -0.46
C ALA A 732 -32.10 -22.00 -1.00
N LEU A 733 -31.12 -21.09 -0.91
CA LEU A 733 -29.71 -21.36 -1.22
C LEU A 733 -29.05 -22.24 -0.15
N LEU A 734 -29.31 -21.97 1.13
CA LEU A 734 -28.80 -22.76 2.27
C LEU A 734 -29.40 -24.17 2.30
N GLU A 735 -30.69 -24.29 1.97
CA GLU A 735 -31.37 -25.59 1.82
C GLU A 735 -30.76 -26.40 0.66
N ALA A 736 -30.35 -25.76 -0.44
CA ALA A 736 -29.62 -26.40 -1.52
C ALA A 736 -28.24 -26.95 -1.11
N GLU A 737 -27.47 -26.22 -0.29
CA GLU A 737 -26.20 -26.69 0.28
C GLU A 737 -26.41 -27.94 1.14
N PHE A 738 -27.44 -27.93 1.99
CA PHE A 738 -27.76 -29.06 2.87
C PHE A 738 -28.27 -30.28 2.10
N GLU A 739 -29.17 -30.09 1.12
CA GLU A 739 -29.63 -31.17 0.24
C GLU A 739 -28.48 -31.80 -0.56
N LEU A 740 -27.53 -30.99 -1.03
CA LEU A 740 -26.34 -31.49 -1.73
C LEU A 740 -25.37 -32.20 -0.78
N ALA A 741 -25.23 -31.73 0.47
CA ALA A 741 -24.47 -32.43 1.51
C ALA A 741 -25.07 -33.81 1.83
N VAL A 742 -26.40 -33.89 1.97
CA VAL A 742 -27.14 -35.16 2.15
C VAL A 742 -26.96 -36.08 0.93
N LYS A 743 -27.14 -35.55 -0.30
CA LYS A 743 -26.93 -36.32 -1.54
C LYS A 743 -25.49 -36.84 -1.70
N ARG A 744 -24.50 -36.14 -1.11
CA ARG A 744 -23.08 -36.54 -1.06
C ARG A 744 -22.71 -37.35 0.19
N GLY A 745 -23.68 -37.76 1.03
CA GLY A 745 -23.44 -38.58 2.22
C GLY A 745 -22.71 -37.87 3.38
N LYS A 746 -22.59 -36.53 3.32
CA LYS A 746 -21.89 -35.71 4.32
C LYS A 746 -22.77 -35.24 5.48
N ALA A 747 -24.09 -35.44 5.37
CA ALA A 747 -25.08 -35.09 6.38
C ALA A 747 -26.25 -36.08 6.33
N ALA A 748 -26.93 -36.29 7.45
CA ALA A 748 -28.16 -37.08 7.54
C ALA A 748 -29.40 -36.17 7.47
N ARG A 749 -30.54 -36.67 6.97
CA ARG A 749 -31.78 -35.86 6.86
C ARG A 749 -32.38 -35.48 8.22
N ASP A 750 -32.11 -36.31 9.22
CA ASP A 750 -32.49 -36.25 10.61
C ASP A 750 -31.39 -35.66 11.52
N SER A 751 -30.40 -34.97 10.92
CA SER A 751 -29.41 -34.18 11.67
C SER A 751 -30.08 -33.16 12.59
N SER A 752 -29.51 -32.92 13.78
CA SER A 752 -30.00 -31.87 14.69
C SER A 752 -29.97 -30.48 14.03
N PRO A 753 -30.80 -29.51 14.50
CA PRO A 753 -30.82 -28.16 13.95
C PRO A 753 -29.43 -27.52 13.87
N GLU A 754 -28.63 -27.65 14.93
CA GLU A 754 -27.27 -27.09 15.02
C GLU A 754 -26.30 -27.78 14.06
N ALA A 755 -26.44 -29.09 13.82
CA ALA A 755 -25.67 -29.82 12.83
C ALA A 755 -26.06 -29.40 11.39
N ARG A 756 -27.36 -29.22 11.13
CA ARG A 756 -27.88 -28.66 9.86
C ARG A 756 -27.31 -27.26 9.61
N ILE A 757 -27.34 -26.38 10.62
CA ILE A 757 -26.75 -25.04 10.56
C ILE A 757 -25.24 -25.11 10.29
N LYS A 758 -24.47 -25.95 11.02
CA LYS A 758 -23.01 -26.06 10.81
C LYS A 758 -22.66 -26.48 9.37
N VAL A 759 -23.45 -27.35 8.74
CA VAL A 759 -23.29 -27.72 7.32
C VAL A 759 -23.62 -26.54 6.40
N MET A 760 -24.74 -25.84 6.62
CA MET A 760 -25.18 -24.68 5.83
C MET A 760 -24.21 -23.49 5.92
N GLN A 761 -23.62 -23.24 7.10
CA GLN A 761 -22.58 -22.22 7.30
C GLN A 761 -21.25 -22.62 6.63
N ARG A 762 -20.93 -23.92 6.55
CA ARG A 762 -19.68 -24.41 5.94
C ARG A 762 -19.60 -24.21 4.42
N LYS A 763 -20.73 -24.26 3.71
CA LYS A 763 -20.83 -24.05 2.24
C LYS A 763 -19.87 -24.91 1.42
N ALA A 764 -19.56 -26.09 1.95
CA ALA A 764 -18.50 -27.00 1.49
C ALA A 764 -18.88 -27.83 0.25
N ASN A 765 -20.08 -27.64 -0.30
CA ASN A 765 -20.59 -28.43 -1.42
C ASN A 765 -20.91 -27.60 -2.66
N LEU A 766 -21.59 -26.46 -2.51
CA LEU A 766 -21.86 -25.49 -3.57
C LEU A 766 -20.74 -24.44 -3.71
N GLY A 767 -20.10 -24.10 -2.59
CA GLY A 767 -19.15 -22.99 -2.52
C GLY A 767 -19.79 -21.69 -2.05
N MET A 768 -19.14 -21.02 -1.10
CA MET A 768 -19.47 -19.67 -0.65
C MET A 768 -19.60 -18.71 -1.85
N ASN A 769 -18.65 -18.76 -2.79
CA ASN A 769 -18.62 -17.90 -3.96
C ASN A 769 -19.81 -18.11 -4.91
N ALA A 770 -20.39 -19.31 -5.00
CA ALA A 770 -21.65 -19.55 -5.72
C ALA A 770 -22.88 -19.00 -4.96
N ILE A 771 -22.90 -19.17 -3.63
CA ILE A 771 -24.06 -18.80 -2.81
C ILE A 771 -24.13 -17.28 -2.59
N LEU A 772 -23.03 -16.61 -2.26
CA LEU A 772 -23.04 -15.16 -1.98
C LEU A 772 -23.22 -14.31 -3.24
N SER A 773 -22.74 -14.76 -4.40
CA SER A 773 -22.97 -14.07 -5.69
C SER A 773 -24.46 -14.14 -6.09
N MET A 774 -25.09 -15.30 -5.94
CA MET A 774 -26.54 -15.47 -6.05
C MET A 774 -27.29 -14.59 -5.05
N SER A 775 -26.94 -14.65 -3.75
CA SER A 775 -27.53 -13.83 -2.68
C SER A 775 -27.49 -12.33 -3.01
N LEU A 776 -26.35 -11.83 -3.49
CA LEU A 776 -26.16 -10.44 -3.87
C LEU A 776 -26.94 -10.03 -5.13
N ALA A 777 -26.94 -10.86 -6.18
CA ALA A 777 -27.72 -10.61 -7.38
C ALA A 777 -29.23 -10.58 -7.09
N PHE A 778 -29.72 -11.50 -6.26
CA PHE A 778 -31.12 -11.53 -5.83
C PHE A 778 -31.46 -10.39 -4.86
N GLY A 779 -30.58 -10.00 -3.94
CA GLY A 779 -30.77 -8.83 -3.09
C GLY A 779 -31.02 -7.55 -3.90
N ARG A 780 -30.23 -7.35 -4.96
CA ARG A 780 -30.39 -6.21 -5.90
C ARG A 780 -31.69 -6.31 -6.71
N LEU A 781 -32.05 -7.50 -7.18
CA LEU A 781 -33.33 -7.74 -7.87
C LEU A 781 -34.55 -7.47 -6.97
N LEU A 782 -34.51 -7.91 -5.72
CA LEU A 782 -35.59 -7.72 -4.75
C LEU A 782 -35.71 -6.26 -4.31
N ALA A 783 -34.58 -5.56 -4.10
CA ALA A 783 -34.58 -4.13 -3.85
C ALA A 783 -35.24 -3.37 -5.04
N ALA A 784 -34.90 -3.73 -6.27
CA ALA A 784 -35.52 -3.18 -7.47
C ALA A 784 -37.03 -3.52 -7.60
N ARG A 785 -37.46 -4.75 -7.25
CA ARG A 785 -38.89 -5.09 -7.16
C ARG A 785 -39.63 -4.19 -6.17
N ASP A 786 -39.04 -3.95 -5.01
CA ASP A 786 -39.71 -3.22 -3.94
C ASP A 786 -39.62 -1.69 -4.15
N GLY A 787 -38.67 -1.22 -4.96
CA GLY A 787 -38.44 0.18 -5.33
C GLY A 787 -37.42 0.89 -4.45
N LYS A 788 -36.43 0.15 -3.96
CA LYS A 788 -35.40 0.53 -2.99
C LYS A 788 -34.00 0.41 -3.58
N GLU A 789 -33.00 1.03 -2.98
CA GLU A 789 -31.61 0.60 -3.17
C GLU A 789 -31.33 -0.64 -2.30
N LEU A 790 -30.26 -1.38 -2.63
CA LEU A 790 -29.85 -2.55 -1.83
C LEU A 790 -29.66 -2.21 -0.33
N PRO A 791 -29.04 -1.08 0.06
CA PRO A 791 -28.85 -0.78 1.47
C PRO A 791 -30.14 -0.54 2.24
N ASP A 792 -31.17 0.05 1.62
CA ASP A 792 -32.48 0.25 2.28
C ASP A 792 -33.16 -1.09 2.57
N LEU A 793 -33.09 -2.03 1.62
CA LEU A 793 -33.60 -3.39 1.81
C LEU A 793 -32.85 -4.12 2.95
N LEU A 794 -31.52 -4.01 2.99
CA LEU A 794 -30.70 -4.64 4.03
C LEU A 794 -30.98 -4.02 5.43
N LYS A 795 -31.11 -2.70 5.51
CA LYS A 795 -31.45 -1.96 6.73
C LYS A 795 -32.80 -2.38 7.32
N ASP A 796 -33.83 -2.52 6.49
CA ASP A 796 -35.15 -2.99 6.91
C ASP A 796 -35.16 -4.45 7.40
N LEU A 797 -34.25 -5.28 6.91
CA LEU A 797 -34.14 -6.70 7.25
C LEU A 797 -33.34 -6.96 8.53
N GLU A 798 -32.28 -6.19 8.80
CA GLU A 798 -31.42 -6.39 9.98
C GLU A 798 -32.22 -6.33 11.29
N GLY A 799 -33.20 -5.42 11.38
CA GLY A 799 -34.08 -5.30 12.55
C GLY A 799 -35.10 -6.43 12.73
N ARG A 800 -35.20 -7.38 11.79
CA ARG A 800 -36.27 -8.40 11.72
C ARG A 800 -35.77 -9.82 11.49
N ILE A 801 -34.45 -10.02 11.42
CA ILE A 801 -33.88 -11.31 11.02
C ILE A 801 -33.90 -12.34 12.15
N ASP A 802 -34.59 -13.47 11.93
CA ASP A 802 -34.63 -14.59 12.86
C ASP A 802 -33.78 -15.76 12.37
N ARG A 803 -32.77 -16.13 13.17
CA ARG A 803 -31.88 -17.29 12.93
C ARG A 803 -32.63 -18.59 12.67
N GLY A 804 -33.70 -18.83 13.42
CA GLY A 804 -34.49 -20.06 13.32
C GLY A 804 -35.29 -20.12 12.02
N PHE A 805 -35.81 -19.00 11.55
CA PHE A 805 -36.49 -18.92 10.26
C PHE A 805 -35.51 -19.07 9.07
N LEU A 806 -34.38 -18.36 9.11
CA LEU A 806 -33.33 -18.39 8.07
C LEU A 806 -32.82 -19.81 7.79
N TYR A 807 -32.52 -20.58 8.84
CA TYR A 807 -32.04 -21.96 8.72
C TYR A 807 -33.16 -23.02 8.70
N GLY A 808 -34.43 -22.61 8.60
CA GLY A 808 -35.58 -23.52 8.49
C GLY A 808 -35.82 -24.40 9.73
N VAL A 809 -35.44 -23.92 10.91
CA VAL A 809 -35.68 -24.53 12.22
C VAL A 809 -37.03 -24.10 12.81
N LYS A 810 -37.48 -22.87 12.50
CA LYS A 810 -38.83 -22.37 12.81
C LYS A 810 -39.74 -22.40 11.58
N SER A 811 -41.02 -22.66 11.83
CA SER A 811 -42.12 -22.45 10.87
C SER A 811 -42.37 -20.95 10.64
N PRO A 812 -42.88 -20.51 9.47
CA PRO A 812 -43.17 -19.09 9.21
C PRO A 812 -44.18 -18.44 10.16
N ALA A 813 -44.99 -19.24 10.88
CA ALA A 813 -46.11 -18.79 11.71
C ALA A 813 -45.70 -18.14 13.06
N GLY A 814 -44.69 -17.25 13.05
CA GLY A 814 -44.16 -16.60 14.25
C GLY A 814 -43.48 -15.25 14.03
N VAL A 815 -43.59 -14.66 12.83
CA VAL A 815 -43.07 -13.32 12.51
C VAL A 815 -44.19 -12.52 11.83
N ALA A 816 -44.95 -11.78 12.63
CA ALA A 816 -46.07 -10.93 12.23
C ALA A 816 -46.11 -9.67 13.11
#